data_AF-A0A914H8M4-F1
#
_entry.id   AF-A0A914H8M4-F1
#
_cell.length_a   1.000
_cell.length_b   1.000
_cell.length_c   1.000
_cell.angle_alpha   90.00
_cell.angle_beta   90.00
_cell.angle_gamma   90.00
#
_symmetry.space_group_name_H-M   'P 1'
#
loop_
_entity.id
_entity.type
_entity.pdbx_description
1 polymer ?
#
loop_
_entity_poly.entity_id
_entity_poly.type
_entity_poly.pdbx_seq_one_letter_code
_entity_poly.pdbx_strand_id
1 'polypeptide(L)'
;MAYSNGIKSDGKFYYFAYGSNLLKERIQVQIKEAEFVAIGVLDNYELAFFDHYDRWHSAVATIEEKIGSSVWGCIWSVPNSFAQELDNQEYCYDKIKVFVQPRLSTIGHFNSQLTGSAPIECHTYQYSNPDRKQDLPSPQYKYVIVTGAEEHGLPAEYIEWLRNNFPDNGYNGTVEVELKALANMPKPPQKIDTESDGKFYYFAYGSNLLEERIQVQIKEAEFVAIGVLDNYELAFFDHYDRWHSAVATIEEKIGSSVWGCIWSVPNSFAQELDNQEYCYDKIKVFVQPRLSTIGHFNSQLTGSAPIECHTYQYSNPDRKQDLPSPQYKYVIVTGAEEHGLPAEYIEWLRNNFPDNGYNGTVEVELKALANMPKPPQKIDTESDGKFYYFAYGSNLLEERIQVQIKEAEFVAIGVLDNYELAFFDHYDRWHSAVATIEEKIGSSVWGCIWSVPNSFAQELDNQEYFFVQPRLSTIGHFNSQLTGSAPIECHTYQYSNPDRKQDLPSPQYKYVIVTGAEEHGLPAEYIEWLRNNFPDNGYNGTVEVELKALANMPKPPQKIDTESDGKFYYFAYGSNLLEERIQVQIKEAEFVAIGVLDNYELAFFDHYDRWHSAVATIEEKIGSSVWGCIWSVPNSFAQELDNQEYFFVQPRLSTIGHFNSQLTGSAPIECHTYQYSNPDRKQDLPSPQYKYVIVTGAEEHGLPAEYIEWLRNNFPDNEYNGTVEVALKALEKMPKPPQKMQTDLDRTEKS
;
A
#
# COMPACT_ATOMS: atom_id res chain seq x y z
N MET A 1 49.08 14.45 7.83
CA MET A 1 47.65 14.33 7.51
C MET A 1 46.97 15.59 8.03
N ALA A 2 46.28 16.34 7.18
CA ALA A 2 45.66 17.61 7.57
C ALA A 2 44.31 17.32 8.23
N TYR A 3 44.19 17.57 9.53
CA TYR A 3 42.92 17.53 10.26
C TYR A 3 42.18 18.86 10.00
N SER A 4 40.89 18.81 9.67
CA SER A 4 40.08 20.02 9.54
C SER A 4 39.81 20.61 10.93
N ASN A 5 40.31 21.82 11.20
CA ASN A 5 40.11 22.51 12.47
C ASN A 5 38.60 22.58 12.84
N GLY A 6 38.25 22.04 14.01
CA GLY A 6 36.87 21.91 14.53
C GLY A 6 36.17 23.20 14.93
N ILE A 7 36.58 24.35 14.41
CA ILE A 7 35.89 25.64 14.57
C ILE A 7 35.38 26.05 13.19
N LYS A 8 34.07 25.86 12.96
CA LYS A 8 33.43 26.54 11.83
C LYS A 8 33.48 28.05 12.11
N SER A 9 33.71 28.86 11.09
CA SER A 9 33.67 30.33 11.17
C SER A 9 32.30 30.91 11.54
N ASP A 10 31.31 30.06 11.82
CA ASP A 10 29.93 30.38 12.17
C ASP A 10 29.64 30.39 13.69
N GLY A 11 30.63 30.10 14.54
CA GLY A 11 30.45 30.10 16.00
C GLY A 11 29.81 28.83 16.58
N LYS A 12 29.85 27.70 15.87
CA LYS A 12 29.44 26.37 16.37
C LYS A 12 30.64 25.42 16.57
N PHE A 13 30.47 24.40 17.40
CA PHE A 13 31.38 23.26 17.57
C PHE A 13 30.67 21.92 17.32
N TYR A 14 31.43 20.85 17.10
CA TYR A 14 30.89 19.50 16.97
C TYR A 14 30.95 18.75 18.30
N TYR A 15 29.85 18.10 18.67
CA TYR A 15 29.71 17.26 19.84
C TYR A 15 29.40 15.82 19.43
N PHE A 16 30.17 14.85 19.94
CA PHE A 16 29.91 13.43 19.72
C PHE A 16 29.19 12.83 20.94
N ALA A 17 27.95 12.40 20.72
CA ALA A 17 27.12 11.72 21.70
C ALA A 17 27.14 10.21 21.48
N TYR A 18 27.34 9.45 22.56
CA TYR A 18 27.35 7.97 22.55
C TYR A 18 26.42 7.36 23.63
N GLY A 19 25.88 8.19 24.53
CA GLY A 19 25.00 7.80 25.65
C GLY A 19 23.60 8.37 25.51
N SER A 20 23.01 8.89 26.60
CA SER A 20 21.62 9.40 26.55
C SER A 20 21.37 10.53 25.55
N ASN A 21 22.39 11.33 25.21
CA ASN A 21 22.28 12.38 24.19
C ASN A 21 22.31 11.86 22.74
N LEU A 22 22.27 10.53 22.54
CA LEU A 22 21.90 9.98 21.23
C LEU A 22 20.48 10.41 20.86
N LEU A 23 19.56 10.43 21.84
CA LEU A 23 18.17 10.83 21.61
C LEU A 23 18.07 12.36 21.47
N LYS A 24 17.49 12.84 20.36
CA LYS A 24 17.28 14.27 20.11
C LYS A 24 16.51 14.96 21.23
N GLU A 25 15.45 14.32 21.72
CA GLU A 25 14.66 14.85 22.83
C GLU A 25 15.54 15.17 24.04
N ARG A 26 16.50 14.29 24.36
CA ARG A 26 17.37 14.42 25.54
C ARG A 26 18.39 15.54 25.40
N ILE A 27 19.07 15.66 24.26
CA ILE A 27 20.07 16.72 24.04
C ILE A 27 19.40 18.11 23.95
N GLN A 28 18.20 18.18 23.37
CA GLN A 28 17.47 19.43 23.20
C GLN A 28 16.76 19.93 24.48
N VAL A 29 16.80 19.17 25.58
CA VAL A 29 16.30 19.64 26.90
C VAL A 29 16.98 20.95 27.31
N GLN A 30 18.31 21.02 27.19
CA GLN A 30 19.09 22.22 27.53
C GLN A 30 19.64 22.93 26.30
N ILE A 31 19.86 22.21 25.20
CA ILE A 31 20.48 22.73 23.97
C ILE A 31 19.47 22.69 22.84
N LYS A 32 18.49 23.59 22.88
CA LYS A 32 17.38 23.63 21.90
C LYS A 32 17.86 23.76 20.44
N GLU A 33 19.03 24.37 20.26
CA GLU A 33 19.65 24.61 18.94
C GLU A 33 20.65 23.52 18.53
N ALA A 34 20.72 22.39 19.24
CA ALA A 34 21.51 21.25 18.80
C ALA A 34 20.93 20.68 17.50
N GLU A 35 21.75 20.68 16.44
CA GLU A 35 21.39 20.19 15.11
C GLU A 35 22.10 18.87 14.84
N PHE A 36 21.35 17.84 14.45
CA PHE A 36 21.93 16.57 14.03
C PHE A 36 22.71 16.77 12.72
N VAL A 37 23.96 16.29 12.67
CA VAL A 37 24.86 16.46 11.52
C VAL A 37 25.00 15.15 10.75
N ALA A 38 25.41 14.09 11.45
CA ALA A 38 25.66 12.77 10.90
C ALA A 38 25.76 11.75 12.05
N ILE A 39 25.70 10.47 11.71
CA ILE A 39 26.23 9.43 12.61
C ILE A 39 27.75 9.39 12.50
N GLY A 40 28.43 8.86 13.51
CA GLY A 40 29.88 8.75 13.51
C GLY A 40 30.36 7.50 14.24
N VAL A 41 31.57 7.07 13.88
CA VAL A 41 32.29 6.00 14.58
C VAL A 41 33.57 6.57 15.20
N LEU A 42 33.75 6.29 16.48
CA LEU A 42 34.94 6.61 17.25
C LEU A 42 35.77 5.33 17.43
N ASP A 43 36.91 5.26 16.75
CA ASP A 43 37.79 4.10 16.77
C ASP A 43 38.72 4.10 17.99
N ASN A 44 39.06 2.90 18.45
CA ASN A 44 39.89 2.60 19.62
C ASN A 44 39.26 2.99 20.97
N TYR A 45 37.94 3.03 21.02
CA TYR A 45 37.18 3.18 22.26
C TYR A 45 36.13 2.07 22.38
N GLU A 46 35.73 1.75 23.60
CA GLU A 46 34.55 0.94 23.90
C GLU A 46 33.57 1.71 24.78
N LEU A 47 32.29 1.36 24.67
CA LEU A 47 31.23 1.88 25.53
C LEU A 47 31.24 1.10 26.86
N ALA A 48 31.29 1.80 27.98
CA ALA A 48 31.31 1.23 29.31
C ALA A 48 30.31 1.93 30.24
N PHE A 49 29.99 1.32 31.38
CA PHE A 49 29.03 1.85 32.35
C PHE A 49 29.61 1.77 33.77
N PHE A 50 29.60 2.89 34.47
CA PHE A 50 30.15 2.99 35.82
C PHE A 50 29.28 3.87 36.71
N ASP A 51 29.39 3.61 38.01
CA ASP A 51 28.82 4.35 39.15
C ASP A 51 27.31 4.62 39.08
N HIS A 52 26.61 4.31 40.17
CA HIS A 52 25.18 4.59 40.28
C HIS A 52 24.90 6.10 40.26
N TYR A 53 24.02 6.51 39.36
CA TYR A 53 23.53 7.88 39.27
C TYR A 53 22.04 7.94 39.62
N ASP A 54 21.73 8.57 40.76
CA ASP A 54 20.38 8.57 41.36
C ASP A 54 19.29 9.02 40.38
N ARG A 55 19.57 10.06 39.58
CA ARG A 55 18.59 10.61 38.63
C ARG A 55 18.04 9.57 37.64
N TRP A 56 18.89 8.61 37.25
CA TRP A 56 18.55 7.54 36.33
C TRP A 56 18.35 6.19 37.03
N HIS A 57 18.64 6.12 38.34
CA HIS A 57 18.84 4.87 39.09
C HIS A 57 19.72 3.86 38.32
N SER A 58 20.77 4.34 37.68
CA SER A 58 21.50 3.67 36.60
C SER A 58 22.99 3.90 36.71
N ALA A 59 23.80 2.94 36.30
CA ALA A 59 25.15 3.23 35.82
C ALA A 59 25.07 4.07 34.54
N VAL A 60 25.92 5.08 34.40
CA VAL A 60 25.89 5.99 33.24
C VAL A 60 26.97 5.65 32.22
N ALA A 61 26.64 5.86 30.95
CA ALA A 61 27.52 5.52 29.82
C ALA A 61 28.78 6.39 29.83
N THR A 62 29.93 5.79 29.59
CA THR A 62 31.21 6.45 29.30
C THR A 62 31.92 5.73 28.17
N ILE A 63 33.00 6.31 27.65
CA ILE A 63 33.92 5.65 26.72
C ILE A 63 35.25 5.35 27.40
N GLU A 64 35.85 4.21 27.11
CA GLU A 64 37.18 3.80 27.58
C GLU A 64 38.07 3.46 26.40
N GLU A 65 39.36 3.81 26.46
CA GLU A 65 40.30 3.48 25.38
C GLU A 65 40.49 1.96 25.29
N LYS A 66 40.19 1.42 24.11
CA LYS A 66 40.39 0.00 23.80
C LYS A 66 40.73 -0.17 22.33
N ILE A 67 42.01 -0.45 22.08
CA ILE A 67 42.54 -0.63 20.73
C ILE A 67 41.76 -1.75 20.01
N GLY A 68 41.29 -1.46 18.80
CA GLY A 68 40.52 -2.39 17.97
C GLY A 68 39.02 -2.46 18.28
N SER A 69 38.52 -1.68 19.25
CA SER A 69 37.09 -1.47 19.48
C SER A 69 36.62 -0.16 18.85
N SER A 70 35.31 -0.04 18.62
CA SER A 70 34.70 1.18 18.06
C SER A 70 33.38 1.49 18.77
N VAL A 71 33.10 2.77 18.98
CA VAL A 71 31.83 3.27 19.54
C VAL A 71 31.10 4.04 18.45
N TRP A 72 29.85 3.67 18.18
CA TRP A 72 28.99 4.44 17.28
C TRP A 72 28.18 5.47 18.06
N GLY A 73 27.92 6.60 17.41
CA GLY A 73 27.16 7.67 18.02
C GLY A 73 26.68 8.74 17.03
N CYS A 74 26.16 9.83 17.58
CA CYS A 74 25.64 10.96 16.82
C CYS A 74 26.61 12.15 16.90
N ILE A 75 26.87 12.78 15.76
CA ILE A 75 27.58 14.06 15.66
C ILE A 75 26.53 15.17 15.63
N TRP A 76 26.57 16.04 16.62
CA TRP A 76 25.72 17.22 16.76
C TRP A 76 26.52 18.48 16.47
N SER A 77 25.91 19.46 15.81
CA SER A 77 26.41 20.83 15.72
C SER A 77 25.77 21.66 16.82
N VAL A 78 26.59 22.21 17.71
CA VAL A 78 26.14 22.95 18.89
C VAL A 78 26.69 24.37 18.84
N PRO A 79 25.87 25.42 19.02
CA PRO A 79 26.37 26.79 19.11
C PRO A 79 27.28 26.98 20.33
N ASN A 80 28.35 27.78 20.18
CA ASN A 80 29.29 28.06 21.28
C ASN A 80 28.60 28.71 22.49
N SER A 81 27.47 29.41 22.29
CA SER A 81 26.66 29.99 23.37
C SER A 81 26.06 28.94 24.31
N PHE A 82 25.92 27.68 23.87
CA PHE A 82 25.41 26.56 24.68
C PHE A 82 26.49 25.65 25.24
N ALA A 83 27.77 26.00 25.10
CA ALA A 83 28.87 25.16 25.55
C ALA A 83 28.83 24.94 27.08
N GLN A 84 28.46 25.98 27.85
CA GLN A 84 28.37 25.90 29.31
C GLN A 84 27.16 25.08 29.76
N GLU A 85 26.04 25.17 29.05
CA GLU A 85 24.84 24.35 29.29
C GLU A 85 25.15 22.87 29.05
N LEU A 86 25.87 22.54 27.97
CA LEU A 86 26.32 21.16 27.72
C LEU A 86 27.29 20.68 28.82
N ASP A 87 28.24 21.52 29.25
CA ASP A 87 29.14 21.19 30.36
C ASP A 87 28.36 20.98 31.68
N ASN A 88 27.32 21.78 31.95
CA ASN A 88 26.45 21.60 33.13
C ASN A 88 25.59 20.33 33.03
N GLN A 89 25.16 19.95 31.83
CA GLN A 89 24.41 18.71 31.59
C GLN A 89 25.23 17.46 31.89
N GLU A 90 26.54 17.54 31.62
CA GLU A 90 27.53 16.46 31.75
C GLU A 90 28.50 16.73 32.91
N TYR A 91 28.07 17.46 33.95
CA TYR A 91 28.95 18.02 35.00
C TYR A 91 29.84 17.01 35.75
N CYS A 92 29.48 15.72 35.71
CA CYS A 92 30.25 14.64 36.34
C CYS A 92 31.28 13.99 35.41
N TYR A 93 31.45 14.52 34.19
CA TYR A 93 32.37 14.02 33.18
C TYR A 93 33.46 15.05 32.85
N ASP A 94 34.63 14.55 32.45
CA ASP A 94 35.67 15.37 31.85
C ASP A 94 35.40 15.58 30.37
N LYS A 95 35.47 16.84 29.93
CA LYS A 95 35.37 17.20 28.51
C LYS A 95 36.69 16.88 27.81
N ILE A 96 36.63 16.01 26.82
CA ILE A 96 37.76 15.62 25.98
C ILE A 96 37.52 15.98 24.52
N LYS A 97 38.59 15.92 23.72
CA LYS A 97 38.52 16.05 22.26
C LYS A 97 38.83 14.70 21.62
N VAL A 98 37.98 14.30 20.67
CA VAL A 98 38.11 13.03 19.94
C VAL A 98 37.98 13.28 18.44
N PHE A 99 38.56 12.40 17.64
CA PHE A 99 38.43 12.43 16.19
C PHE A 99 37.45 11.35 15.75
N VAL A 100 36.29 11.75 15.26
CA VAL A 100 35.19 10.85 14.89
C VAL A 100 35.10 10.75 13.39
N GLN A 101 35.03 9.54 12.86
CA GLN A 101 34.84 9.33 11.43
C GLN A 101 33.34 9.43 11.11
N PRO A 102 32.88 10.46 10.36
CA PRO A 102 31.48 10.59 9.97
C PRO A 102 31.05 9.47 9.01
N ARG A 103 29.80 9.01 9.16
CA ARG A 103 29.19 7.93 8.36
C ARG A 103 27.77 8.32 7.93
N LEU A 104 27.27 7.64 6.89
CA LEU A 104 25.90 7.82 6.42
C LEU A 104 24.94 7.11 7.39
N SER A 105 23.92 7.83 7.88
CA SER A 105 22.76 7.22 8.56
C SER A 105 22.07 6.20 7.65
N THR A 106 21.50 5.15 8.22
CA THR A 106 20.70 4.17 7.47
C THR A 106 19.30 4.68 7.10
N ILE A 107 18.87 5.83 7.66
CA ILE A 107 17.53 6.43 7.41
C ILE A 107 17.63 7.87 6.91
N GLY A 108 17.72 8.04 5.58
CA GLY A 108 17.19 9.16 4.79
C GLY A 108 17.59 10.63 5.06
N HIS A 109 18.28 10.99 6.14
CA HIS A 109 18.61 12.38 6.48
C HIS A 109 20.09 12.67 6.22
N PHE A 110 20.42 13.49 5.19
CA PHE A 110 21.82 13.75 4.84
C PHE A 110 22.18 15.22 4.62
N ASN A 111 23.31 15.60 5.24
CA ASN A 111 24.23 16.59 4.73
C ASN A 111 25.42 15.86 4.06
N SER A 112 25.31 15.63 2.74
CA SER A 112 26.27 14.83 1.95
C SER A 112 27.70 15.41 1.89
N GLN A 113 27.93 16.62 2.39
CA GLN A 113 29.22 17.30 2.32
C GLN A 113 30.26 16.78 3.34
N LEU A 114 29.83 16.07 4.39
CA LEU A 114 30.72 15.59 5.48
C LEU A 114 30.96 14.08 5.46
N THR A 115 30.20 13.31 4.68
CA THR A 115 30.30 11.84 4.67
C THR A 115 31.38 11.37 3.69
N GLY A 116 32.43 10.74 4.22
CA GLY A 116 33.64 10.39 3.45
C GLY A 116 34.82 11.37 3.61
N SER A 117 34.66 12.42 4.44
CA SER A 117 35.74 13.33 4.79
C SER A 117 36.71 12.71 5.81
N ALA A 118 37.85 13.37 6.04
CA ALA A 118 38.74 13.04 7.16
C ALA A 118 37.98 13.08 8.51
N PRO A 119 38.48 12.37 9.55
CA PRO A 119 37.91 12.43 10.89
C PRO A 119 37.72 13.87 11.38
N ILE A 120 36.56 14.13 11.97
CA ILE A 120 36.15 15.44 12.47
C ILE A 120 36.51 15.52 13.95
N GLU A 121 37.18 16.60 14.35
CA GLU A 121 37.41 16.91 15.77
C GLU A 121 36.06 17.24 16.43
N CYS A 122 35.66 16.42 17.40
CA CYS A 122 34.47 16.60 18.21
C CYS A 122 34.86 16.76 19.68
N HIS A 123 34.12 17.60 20.39
CA HIS A 123 34.06 17.51 21.84
C HIS A 123 33.23 16.29 22.24
N THR A 124 33.62 15.63 23.32
CA THR A 124 32.80 14.62 23.98
C THR A 124 33.14 14.61 25.47
N TYR A 125 32.42 13.81 26.24
CA TYR A 125 32.57 13.73 27.69
C TYR A 125 33.04 12.34 28.06
N GLN A 126 33.90 12.19 29.04
CA GLN A 126 34.39 10.90 29.54
C GLN A 126 34.35 10.90 31.06
N TYR A 127 33.73 9.88 31.65
CA TYR A 127 33.65 9.76 33.10
C TYR A 127 34.99 9.27 33.64
N SER A 128 35.61 10.06 34.51
CA SER A 128 37.03 9.91 34.86
C SER A 128 37.31 9.67 36.35
N ASN A 129 36.28 9.38 37.16
CA ASN A 129 36.47 9.04 38.57
C ASN A 129 37.42 7.83 38.69
N PRO A 130 38.58 7.95 39.38
CA PRO A 130 39.56 6.86 39.49
C PRO A 130 39.06 5.71 40.37
N ASP A 131 38.08 5.96 41.27
CA ASP A 131 37.49 4.95 42.16
C ASP A 131 36.17 4.39 41.62
N ARG A 132 35.88 4.61 40.33
CA ARG A 132 34.64 4.19 39.67
C ARG A 132 34.44 2.68 39.71
N LYS A 133 33.21 2.25 39.95
CA LYS A 133 32.82 0.84 39.99
C LYS A 133 31.96 0.51 38.79
N GLN A 134 32.29 -0.59 38.12
CA GLN A 134 31.45 -1.10 37.05
C GLN A 134 30.09 -1.49 37.63
N ASP A 135 29.04 -1.01 36.97
CA ASP A 135 27.65 -1.24 37.38
C ASP A 135 26.78 -1.29 36.12
N LEU A 136 25.53 -1.73 36.26
CA LEU A 136 24.61 -1.93 35.14
C LEU A 136 23.69 -0.72 34.95
N PRO A 137 23.38 -0.35 33.70
CA PRO A 137 22.42 0.70 33.43
C PRO A 137 21.01 0.28 33.85
N SER A 138 20.12 1.25 34.10
CA SER A 138 18.70 0.97 34.30
C SER A 138 18.00 0.65 32.98
N PRO A 139 16.90 -0.12 33.01
CA PRO A 139 16.07 -0.35 31.82
C PRO A 139 15.69 0.96 31.09
N GLN A 140 15.37 2.00 31.85
CA GLN A 140 14.97 3.33 31.36
C GLN A 140 16.12 4.02 30.65
N TYR A 141 17.33 4.00 31.23
CA TYR A 141 18.50 4.62 30.63
C TYR A 141 18.94 3.88 29.36
N LYS A 142 18.95 2.55 29.40
CA LYS A 142 19.24 1.69 28.24
C LYS A 142 18.23 1.94 27.10
N TYR A 143 16.94 2.02 27.42
CA TYR A 143 15.90 2.35 26.45
C TYR A 143 16.18 3.68 25.74
N VAL A 144 16.53 4.74 26.47
CA VAL A 144 16.84 6.05 25.89
C VAL A 144 18.03 6.00 24.92
N ILE A 145 19.09 5.24 25.26
CA ILE A 145 20.26 5.05 24.37
C ILE A 145 19.83 4.34 23.08
N VAL A 146 19.07 3.24 23.19
CA VAL A 146 18.60 2.43 22.05
C VAL A 146 17.66 3.24 21.16
N THR A 147 16.66 3.91 21.75
CA THR A 147 15.72 4.76 21.00
C THR A 147 16.43 5.89 20.26
N GLY A 148 17.44 6.52 20.88
CA GLY A 148 18.25 7.53 20.19
C GLY A 148 19.10 6.96 19.04
N ALA A 149 19.62 5.74 19.21
CA ALA A 149 20.36 5.06 18.15
C ALA A 149 19.47 4.74 16.93
N GLU A 150 18.23 4.33 17.18
CA GLU A 150 17.21 4.06 16.15
C GLU A 150 16.72 5.34 15.47
N GLU A 151 16.45 6.39 16.23
CA GLU A 151 16.00 7.71 15.74
C GLU A 151 16.95 8.29 14.67
N HIS A 152 18.25 7.98 14.76
CA HIS A 152 19.27 8.49 13.87
C HIS A 152 19.87 7.46 12.91
N GLY A 153 19.37 6.23 12.90
CA GLY A 153 19.82 5.19 11.97
C GLY A 153 21.28 4.80 12.16
N LEU A 154 21.69 4.53 13.39
CA LEU A 154 22.95 3.83 13.64
C LEU A 154 22.90 2.43 12.97
N PRO A 155 24.05 1.79 12.71
CA PRO A 155 24.08 0.47 12.09
C PRO A 155 23.25 -0.55 12.88
N ALA A 156 22.46 -1.37 12.18
CA ALA A 156 21.56 -2.35 12.80
C ALA A 156 22.29 -3.29 13.78
N GLU A 157 23.48 -3.78 13.39
CA GLU A 157 24.31 -4.64 14.26
C GLU A 157 24.72 -3.93 15.56
N TYR A 158 24.94 -2.62 15.53
CA TYR A 158 25.28 -1.86 16.74
C TYR A 158 24.07 -1.61 17.63
N ILE A 159 22.90 -1.33 17.03
CA ILE A 159 21.63 -1.22 17.76
C ILE A 159 21.30 -2.55 18.45
N GLU A 160 21.49 -3.66 17.75
CA GLU A 160 21.34 -5.00 18.32
C GLU A 160 22.33 -5.26 19.46
N TRP A 161 23.59 -4.85 19.28
CA TRP A 161 24.60 -4.92 20.34
C TRP A 161 24.19 -4.11 21.57
N LEU A 162 23.66 -2.89 21.40
CA LEU A 162 23.15 -2.06 22.50
C LEU A 162 21.97 -2.71 23.24
N ARG A 163 21.11 -3.44 22.52
CA ARG A 163 19.97 -4.16 23.10
C ARG A 163 20.41 -5.40 23.89
N ASN A 164 21.38 -6.15 23.38
CA ASN A 164 21.62 -7.54 23.84
C ASN A 164 22.92 -7.74 24.63
N ASN A 165 23.98 -6.96 24.38
CA ASN A 165 25.33 -7.29 24.88
C ASN A 165 25.70 -6.70 26.24
N PHE A 166 24.80 -5.95 26.89
CA PHE A 166 24.93 -5.62 28.30
C PHE A 166 23.59 -5.74 29.04
N PRO A 167 23.56 -6.45 30.19
CA PRO A 167 22.37 -6.53 31.03
C PRO A 167 22.08 -5.19 31.70
N ASP A 168 20.81 -4.95 32.03
CA ASP A 168 20.40 -3.83 32.88
C ASP A 168 20.25 -4.28 34.35
N ASN A 169 20.08 -3.32 35.25
CA ASN A 169 19.93 -3.57 36.69
C ASN A 169 18.49 -3.92 37.12
N GLY A 170 17.54 -4.03 36.19
CA GLY A 170 16.14 -4.37 36.48
C GLY A 170 15.32 -3.32 37.24
N TYR A 171 15.79 -2.07 37.34
CA TYR A 171 15.05 -1.00 38.04
C TYR A 171 13.67 -0.74 37.41
N ASN A 172 12.60 -0.86 38.20
CA ASN A 172 11.21 -0.79 37.76
C ASN A 172 10.45 0.48 38.20
N GLY A 173 11.14 1.43 38.84
CA GLY A 173 10.57 2.69 39.31
C GLY A 173 10.59 3.81 38.25
N THR A 174 10.24 5.02 38.68
CA THR A 174 10.30 6.23 37.86
C THR A 174 11.65 6.91 37.99
N VAL A 175 12.21 7.40 36.88
CA VAL A 175 13.45 8.20 36.87
C VAL A 175 13.14 9.70 36.96
N GLU A 176 14.08 10.49 37.49
CA GLU A 176 13.95 11.96 37.61
C GLU A 176 14.33 12.68 36.30
N VAL A 177 13.84 12.15 35.18
CA VAL A 177 14.05 12.67 33.83
C VAL A 177 12.74 12.63 33.06
N GLU A 178 12.21 13.80 32.72
CA GLU A 178 10.98 13.92 31.95
C GLU A 178 11.30 13.88 30.45
N LEU A 179 11.17 12.70 29.85
CA LEU A 179 11.25 12.49 28.39
C LEU A 179 9.95 11.84 27.91
N LYS A 180 9.36 12.34 26.83
CA LYS A 180 8.21 11.73 26.17
C LYS A 180 8.53 10.32 25.68
N ALA A 181 9.77 10.07 25.23
CA ALA A 181 10.21 8.73 24.85
C ALA A 181 9.98 7.70 25.97
N LEU A 182 10.20 8.07 27.23
CA LEU A 182 10.00 7.18 28.38
C LEU A 182 8.52 6.82 28.62
N ALA A 183 7.57 7.63 28.14
CA ALA A 183 6.14 7.28 28.21
C ALA A 183 5.78 6.12 27.25
N ASN A 184 6.57 5.93 26.19
CA ASN A 184 6.43 4.84 25.24
C ASN A 184 7.29 3.62 25.61
N MET A 185 8.05 3.70 26.71
CA MET A 185 8.85 2.59 27.19
C MET A 185 7.92 1.43 27.61
N PRO A 186 8.20 0.20 27.15
CA PRO A 186 7.48 -0.98 27.61
C PRO A 186 7.52 -1.05 29.14
N LYS A 187 6.36 -1.11 29.79
CA LYS A 187 6.30 -1.25 31.25
C LYS A 187 6.92 -2.58 31.65
N PRO A 188 7.67 -2.65 32.77
CA PRO A 188 8.21 -3.90 33.25
C PRO A 188 7.08 -4.91 33.48
N PRO A 189 7.30 -6.19 33.15
CA PRO A 189 6.25 -7.19 33.20
C PRO A 189 5.67 -7.31 34.62
N GLN A 190 4.34 -7.41 34.70
CA GLN A 190 3.67 -7.71 35.95
C GLN A 190 3.80 -9.21 36.21
N LYS A 191 4.52 -9.57 37.27
CA LYS A 191 4.29 -10.84 37.96
C LYS A 191 2.93 -10.74 38.65
N ILE A 192 1.88 -11.20 37.99
CA ILE A 192 0.60 -11.38 38.66
C ILE A 192 0.79 -12.58 39.57
N ASP A 193 0.66 -12.37 40.88
CA ASP A 193 0.89 -13.39 41.92
C ASP A 193 -0.31 -14.36 41.94
N THR A 194 -0.42 -15.21 40.91
CA THR A 194 -1.59 -16.07 40.68
C THR A 194 -1.64 -17.30 41.59
N GLU A 195 -0.63 -17.51 42.45
CA GLU A 195 -0.64 -18.56 43.48
C GLU A 195 -1.76 -18.36 44.52
N SER A 196 -2.24 -17.12 44.71
CA SER A 196 -3.28 -16.79 45.70
C SER A 196 -4.72 -17.09 45.24
N ASP A 197 -4.99 -17.08 43.92
CA ASP A 197 -6.32 -17.31 43.33
C ASP A 197 -6.49 -18.69 42.68
N GLY A 198 -5.44 -19.53 42.70
CA GLY A 198 -5.51 -20.91 42.23
C GLY A 198 -5.64 -21.08 40.70
N LYS A 199 -5.29 -20.05 39.91
CA LYS A 199 -5.24 -20.09 38.44
C LYS A 199 -3.85 -19.66 37.93
N PHE A 200 -3.57 -19.84 36.65
CA PHE A 200 -2.39 -19.30 35.96
C PHE A 200 -2.77 -18.84 34.54
N TYR A 201 -1.96 -17.96 33.95
CA TYR A 201 -2.14 -17.53 32.57
C TYR A 201 -1.36 -18.42 31.60
N TYR A 202 -2.03 -18.86 30.54
CA TYR A 202 -1.46 -19.67 29.47
C TYR A 202 -1.55 -18.90 28.14
N PHE A 203 -0.44 -18.76 27.44
CA PHE A 203 -0.40 -18.16 26.11
C PHE A 203 -0.44 -19.25 25.04
N ALA A 204 -1.54 -19.29 24.28
CA ALA A 204 -1.71 -20.19 23.16
C ALA A 204 -1.39 -19.46 21.84
N TYR A 205 -0.55 -20.06 21.00
CA TYR A 205 -0.19 -19.54 19.66
C TYR A 205 -0.44 -20.56 18.52
N GLY A 206 -0.76 -21.80 18.85
CA GLY A 206 -0.99 -22.91 17.91
C GLY A 206 -2.44 -23.41 17.95
N SER A 207 -2.67 -24.72 17.93
CA SER A 207 -4.05 -25.26 17.89
C SER A 207 -4.95 -24.85 19.06
N ASN A 208 -4.37 -24.53 20.23
CA ASN A 208 -5.11 -24.05 21.41
C ASN A 208 -5.55 -22.57 21.28
N LEU A 209 -5.36 -21.93 20.12
CA LEU A 209 -6.07 -20.70 19.80
C LEU A 209 -7.58 -20.94 19.76
N LEU A 210 -8.03 -22.08 19.25
CA LEU A 210 -9.45 -22.44 19.15
C LEU A 210 -9.99 -22.84 20.53
N GLU A 211 -11.10 -22.22 20.98
CA GLU A 211 -11.69 -22.49 22.30
C GLU A 211 -12.08 -23.95 22.45
N GLU A 212 -12.70 -24.51 21.41
CA GLU A 212 -13.09 -25.92 21.37
C GLU A 212 -11.89 -26.85 21.63
N ARG A 213 -10.70 -26.51 21.12
CA ARG A 213 -9.50 -27.34 21.21
C ARG A 213 -8.91 -27.34 22.61
N ILE A 214 -8.81 -26.19 23.27
CA ILE A 214 -8.26 -26.09 24.63
C ILE A 214 -9.23 -26.71 25.66
N GLN A 215 -10.53 -26.55 25.46
CA GLN A 215 -11.56 -27.09 26.35
C GLN A 215 -11.76 -28.61 26.26
N VAL A 216 -11.15 -29.29 25.27
CA VAL A 216 -11.16 -30.77 25.20
C VAL A 216 -10.64 -31.39 26.51
N GLN A 217 -9.53 -30.87 27.04
CA GLN A 217 -8.94 -31.35 28.30
C GLN A 217 -9.19 -30.36 29.45
N ILE A 218 -9.29 -29.07 29.16
CA ILE A 218 -9.36 -28.01 30.17
C ILE A 218 -10.70 -27.28 30.06
N LYS A 219 -11.77 -27.93 30.53
CA LYS A 219 -13.15 -27.41 30.42
C LYS A 219 -13.36 -26.06 31.10
N GLU A 220 -12.50 -25.70 32.04
CA GLU A 220 -12.54 -24.46 32.80
C GLU A 220 -11.54 -23.41 32.28
N ALA A 221 -10.94 -23.61 31.10
CA ALA A 221 -10.12 -22.59 30.47
C ALA A 221 -11.01 -21.40 30.04
N GLU A 222 -10.70 -20.23 30.58
CA GLU A 222 -11.44 -18.99 30.31
C GLU A 222 -10.59 -18.07 29.42
N PHE A 223 -11.15 -17.62 28.30
CA PHE A 223 -10.49 -16.63 27.45
C PHE A 223 -10.36 -15.29 28.20
N VAL A 224 -9.15 -14.72 28.21
CA VAL A 224 -8.86 -13.48 28.94
C VAL A 224 -8.72 -12.30 27.98
N ALA A 225 -7.82 -12.44 27.00
CA ALA A 225 -7.50 -11.43 26.00
C ALA A 225 -6.71 -12.06 24.86
N ILE A 226 -6.60 -11.36 23.73
CA ILE A 226 -5.52 -11.64 22.78
C ILE A 226 -4.21 -11.03 23.29
N GLY A 227 -3.09 -11.55 22.84
CA GLY A 227 -1.77 -11.07 23.25
C GLY A 227 -0.77 -11.12 22.12
N VAL A 228 0.26 -10.28 22.24
CA VAL A 228 1.44 -10.31 21.37
C VAL A 228 2.66 -10.64 22.19
N LEU A 229 3.42 -11.63 21.72
CA LEU A 229 4.70 -12.06 22.27
C LEU A 229 5.80 -11.55 21.35
N ASP A 230 6.56 -10.56 21.82
CA ASP A 230 7.64 -9.93 21.05
C ASP A 230 8.95 -10.73 21.12
N ASN A 231 9.75 -10.63 20.06
CA ASN A 231 11.02 -11.32 19.85
C ASN A 231 10.91 -12.84 19.68
N TYR A 232 9.75 -13.31 19.22
CA TYR A 232 9.53 -14.69 18.82
C TYR A 232 8.93 -14.74 17.42
N GLU A 233 9.15 -15.84 16.72
CA GLU A 233 8.42 -16.20 15.51
C GLU A 233 7.72 -17.55 15.63
N LEU A 234 6.63 -17.73 14.88
CA LEU A 234 5.93 -18.99 14.77
C LEU A 234 6.69 -19.91 13.79
N ALA A 235 7.00 -21.13 14.21
CA ALA A 235 7.71 -22.12 13.41
C ALA A 235 7.02 -23.50 13.48
N PHE A 236 7.38 -24.39 12.56
CA PHE A 236 6.80 -25.73 12.46
C PHE A 236 7.92 -26.75 12.24
N PHE A 237 7.96 -27.76 13.11
CA PHE A 237 8.96 -28.82 13.06
C PHE A 237 8.34 -30.18 13.34
N ASP A 238 8.97 -31.21 12.77
CA ASP A 238 8.74 -32.64 12.98
C ASP A 238 7.29 -33.12 12.76
N HIS A 239 7.14 -34.24 12.06
CA HIS A 239 5.83 -34.82 11.81
C HIS A 239 5.19 -35.36 13.10
N TYR A 240 3.96 -34.94 13.37
CA TYR A 240 3.14 -35.43 14.47
C TYR A 240 1.94 -36.23 13.94
N ASP A 241 1.95 -37.54 14.21
CA ASP A 241 1.01 -38.50 13.63
C ASP A 241 -0.46 -38.12 13.84
N ARG A 242 -0.83 -37.65 15.03
CA ARG A 242 -2.23 -37.33 15.36
C ARG A 242 -2.84 -36.28 14.44
N TRP A 243 -2.02 -35.34 13.98
CA TRP A 243 -2.40 -34.27 13.06
C TRP A 243 -1.96 -34.53 11.61
N HIS A 244 -1.16 -35.58 11.39
CA HIS A 244 -0.38 -35.78 10.16
C HIS A 244 0.33 -34.50 9.69
N SER A 245 0.93 -33.78 10.64
CA SER A 245 1.29 -32.36 10.52
C SER A 245 2.59 -32.07 11.25
N ALA A 246 3.38 -31.12 10.75
CA ALA A 246 4.27 -30.38 11.62
C ALA A 246 3.44 -29.52 12.58
N VAL A 247 3.79 -29.51 13.87
CA VAL A 247 3.04 -28.77 14.90
C VAL A 247 3.72 -27.45 15.24
N ALA A 248 2.91 -26.46 15.61
CA ALA A 248 3.40 -25.10 15.85
C ALA A 248 4.31 -25.04 17.08
N THR A 249 5.39 -24.28 16.98
CA THR A 249 6.26 -23.87 18.08
C THR A 249 6.60 -22.39 17.94
N ILE A 250 7.20 -21.81 18.97
CA ILE A 250 7.81 -20.49 18.91
C ILE A 250 9.34 -20.61 18.95
N GLU A 251 10.03 -19.79 18.17
CA GLU A 251 11.50 -19.68 18.17
C GLU A 251 11.88 -18.24 18.47
N GLU A 252 12.95 -18.02 19.23
CA GLU A 252 13.43 -16.66 19.52
C GLU A 252 13.91 -16.01 18.22
N LYS A 253 13.30 -14.87 17.88
CA LYS A 253 13.67 -14.05 16.73
C LYS A 253 13.39 -12.60 17.02
N ILE A 254 14.44 -11.85 17.29
CA ILE A 254 14.39 -10.44 17.63
C ILE A 254 13.72 -9.64 16.50
N GLY A 255 12.79 -8.76 16.87
CA GLY A 255 12.04 -7.94 15.91
C GLY A 255 10.86 -8.65 15.24
N SER A 256 10.68 -9.95 15.46
CA SER A 256 9.44 -10.67 15.14
C SER A 256 8.47 -10.65 16.31
N SER A 257 7.18 -10.86 16.04
CA SER A 257 6.16 -11.04 17.07
C SER A 257 5.20 -12.17 16.72
N VAL A 258 4.75 -12.90 17.73
CA VAL A 258 3.72 -13.95 17.62
C VAL A 258 2.44 -13.46 18.30
N TRP A 259 1.32 -13.52 17.60
CA TRP A 259 0.01 -13.23 18.19
C TRP A 259 -0.65 -14.51 18.67
N GLY A 260 -1.40 -14.39 19.76
CA GLY A 260 -2.12 -15.53 20.31
C GLY A 260 -3.19 -15.16 21.32
N CYS A 261 -3.71 -16.18 22.01
CA CYS A 261 -4.73 -16.04 23.04
C CYS A 261 -4.12 -16.22 24.43
N ILE A 262 -4.50 -15.34 25.36
CA ILE A 262 -4.21 -15.50 26.79
C ILE A 262 -5.43 -16.17 27.42
N TRP A 263 -5.20 -17.34 27.99
CA TRP A 263 -6.19 -18.14 28.71
C TRP A 263 -5.90 -18.07 30.22
N SER A 264 -6.95 -18.03 31.03
CA SER A 264 -6.89 -18.22 32.47
C SER A 264 -7.26 -19.67 32.78
N VAL A 265 -6.31 -20.43 33.32
CA VAL A 265 -6.43 -21.87 33.55
C VAL A 265 -6.34 -22.17 35.04
N PRO A 266 -7.26 -22.95 35.64
CA PRO A 266 -7.12 -23.36 37.04
C PRO A 266 -5.90 -24.26 37.26
N ASN A 267 -5.21 -24.09 38.39
CA ASN A 267 -4.01 -24.87 38.74
C ASN A 267 -4.29 -26.38 38.80
N SER A 268 -5.54 -26.77 39.07
CA SER A 268 -5.98 -28.18 39.06
C SER A 268 -5.88 -28.84 37.67
N PHE A 269 -5.82 -28.06 36.59
CA PHE A 269 -5.68 -28.55 35.21
C PHE A 269 -4.26 -28.41 34.64
N ALA A 270 -3.28 -28.01 35.47
CA ALA A 270 -1.92 -27.81 35.01
C ALA A 270 -1.29 -29.10 34.45
N GLN A 271 -1.58 -30.26 35.08
CA GLN A 271 -1.07 -31.56 34.65
C GLN A 271 -1.73 -32.03 33.35
N GLU A 272 -3.02 -31.76 33.16
CA GLU A 272 -3.75 -32.04 31.94
C GLU A 272 -3.20 -31.24 30.75
N LEU A 273 -2.88 -29.96 30.97
CA LEU A 273 -2.21 -29.12 29.97
C LEU A 273 -0.80 -29.65 29.65
N ASP A 274 -0.01 -30.01 30.67
CA ASP A 274 1.32 -30.61 30.47
C ASP A 274 1.25 -31.94 29.70
N ASN A 275 0.24 -32.78 29.98
CA ASN A 275 0.02 -34.05 29.26
C ASN A 275 -0.41 -33.83 27.80
N GLN A 276 -1.19 -32.77 27.54
CA GLN A 276 -1.61 -32.41 26.19
C GLN A 276 -0.42 -31.92 25.33
N GLU A 277 0.55 -31.27 25.97
CA GLU A 277 1.75 -30.69 25.34
C GLU A 277 3.02 -31.52 25.66
N TYR A 278 2.88 -32.83 25.92
CA TYR A 278 3.95 -33.69 26.48
C TYR A 278 5.28 -33.72 25.70
N CYS A 279 5.28 -33.30 24.44
CA CYS A 279 6.46 -33.22 23.58
C CYS A 279 7.12 -31.83 23.56
N TYR A 280 6.65 -30.90 24.38
CA TYR A 280 7.14 -29.54 24.49
C TYR A 280 7.72 -29.25 25.88
N ASP A 281 8.69 -28.34 25.95
CA ASP A 281 9.15 -27.76 27.20
C ASP A 281 8.25 -26.61 27.62
N LYS A 282 7.86 -26.63 28.89
CA LYS A 282 7.09 -25.54 29.50
C LYS A 282 8.02 -24.39 29.84
N ILE A 283 7.78 -23.22 29.26
CA ILE A 283 8.53 -22.00 29.52
C ILE A 283 7.63 -20.90 30.06
N LYS A 284 8.24 -19.83 30.56
CA LYS A 284 7.56 -18.60 30.97
C LYS A 284 7.90 -17.49 29.99
N VAL A 285 6.87 -16.80 29.52
CA VAL A 285 7.00 -15.68 28.57
C VAL A 285 6.21 -14.49 29.06
N PHE A 286 6.59 -13.29 28.62
CA PHE A 286 5.88 -12.06 28.94
C PHE A 286 5.09 -11.59 27.72
N VAL A 287 3.78 -11.67 27.81
CA VAL A 287 2.87 -11.39 26.68
C VAL A 287 2.20 -10.06 26.92
N GLN A 288 2.27 -9.17 25.94
CA GLN A 288 1.58 -7.88 25.99
C GLN A 288 0.11 -8.09 25.62
N PRO A 289 -0.86 -7.88 26.55
CA PRO A 289 -2.27 -8.06 26.24
C PRO A 289 -2.76 -6.94 25.30
N ARG A 290 -3.67 -7.30 24.39
CA ARG A 290 -4.25 -6.40 23.40
C ARG A 290 -5.78 -6.53 23.37
N LEU A 291 -6.45 -5.48 22.91
CA LEU A 291 -7.89 -5.54 22.63
C LEU A 291 -8.07 -6.37 21.37
N SER A 292 -8.95 -7.37 21.40
CA SER A 292 -9.33 -8.03 20.16
C SER A 292 -10.32 -7.19 19.38
N THR A 293 -10.43 -7.50 18.10
CA THR A 293 -11.31 -6.79 17.17
C THR A 293 -12.78 -7.15 17.37
N ILE A 294 -13.10 -8.14 18.23
CA ILE A 294 -14.44 -8.70 18.40
C ILE A 294 -14.81 -8.82 19.90
N GLY A 295 -15.53 -7.82 20.42
CA GLY A 295 -16.61 -7.92 21.41
C GLY A 295 -16.44 -8.47 22.85
N HIS A 296 -15.41 -9.24 23.21
CA HIS A 296 -15.37 -9.91 24.53
C HIS A 296 -14.04 -9.68 25.26
N PHE A 297 -13.99 -8.76 26.24
CA PHE A 297 -12.75 -8.43 26.98
C PHE A 297 -12.93 -8.27 28.47
N ASN A 298 -11.93 -8.74 29.22
CA ASN A 298 -11.64 -8.21 30.54
C ASN A 298 -10.89 -6.86 30.40
N SER A 299 -11.62 -5.75 30.50
CA SER A 299 -11.09 -4.39 30.32
C SER A 299 -10.04 -3.98 31.36
N GLN A 300 -9.79 -4.78 32.40
CA GLN A 300 -8.81 -4.48 33.44
C GLN A 300 -7.36 -4.86 33.05
N LEU A 301 -7.18 -5.75 32.07
CA LEU A 301 -5.86 -6.25 31.63
C LEU A 301 -5.43 -5.70 30.26
N THR A 302 -6.30 -4.99 29.56
CA THR A 302 -6.01 -4.46 28.22
C THR A 302 -5.40 -3.06 28.34
N GLY A 303 -4.12 -2.92 27.93
CA GLY A 303 -3.31 -1.71 28.17
C GLY A 303 -2.47 -1.74 29.46
N SER A 304 -2.48 -2.85 30.20
CA SER A 304 -1.56 -3.10 31.31
C SER A 304 -0.16 -3.52 30.82
N ALA A 305 0.80 -3.63 31.74
CA ALA A 305 2.12 -4.18 31.43
C ALA A 305 2.02 -5.63 30.89
N PRO A 306 3.07 -6.13 30.22
CA PRO A 306 3.13 -7.54 29.83
C PRO A 306 2.85 -8.46 31.02
N ILE A 307 2.08 -9.52 30.76
CA ILE A 307 1.68 -10.50 31.78
C ILE A 307 2.58 -11.73 31.65
N GLU A 308 3.07 -12.24 32.78
CA GLU A 308 3.75 -13.53 32.81
C GLU A 308 2.76 -14.65 32.46
N CYS A 309 2.99 -15.33 31.35
CA CYS A 309 2.22 -16.47 30.91
C CYS A 309 3.12 -17.71 30.87
N HIS A 310 2.56 -18.86 31.22
CA HIS A 310 3.11 -20.13 30.80
C HIS A 310 2.85 -20.32 29.30
N THR A 311 3.79 -20.94 28.61
CA THR A 311 3.61 -21.43 27.25
C THR A 311 4.48 -22.68 27.05
N TYR A 312 4.35 -23.32 25.90
CA TYR A 312 5.09 -24.51 25.55
C TYR A 312 6.00 -24.18 24.37
N GLN A 313 7.18 -24.80 24.29
CA GLN A 313 8.12 -24.63 23.19
C GLN A 313 8.72 -26.00 22.82
N TYR A 314 8.68 -26.33 21.53
CA TYR A 314 9.22 -27.59 21.04
C TYR A 314 10.74 -27.51 21.00
N SER A 315 11.43 -28.41 21.71
CA SER A 315 12.86 -28.27 22.02
C SER A 315 13.73 -29.43 21.53
N ASN A 316 13.23 -30.30 20.65
CA ASN A 316 14.03 -31.38 20.08
C ASN A 316 15.25 -30.78 19.33
N PRO A 317 16.50 -31.10 19.72
CA PRO A 317 17.69 -30.54 19.10
C PRO A 317 17.92 -31.04 17.66
N ASP A 318 17.38 -32.20 17.30
CA ASP A 318 17.50 -32.80 15.97
C ASP A 318 16.26 -32.54 15.09
N ARG A 319 15.42 -31.57 15.49
CA ARG A 319 14.16 -31.24 14.82
C ARG A 319 14.37 -30.80 13.38
N LYS A 320 13.46 -31.20 12.50
CA LYS A 320 13.48 -30.86 11.07
C LYS A 320 12.29 -29.99 10.73
N GLN A 321 12.55 -28.95 9.96
CA GLN A 321 11.49 -28.10 9.43
C GLN A 321 10.58 -28.95 8.54
N ASP A 322 9.28 -28.84 8.77
CA ASP A 322 8.24 -29.56 8.04
C ASP A 322 6.97 -28.69 7.98
N LEU A 323 6.01 -29.06 7.16
CA LEU A 323 4.81 -28.27 6.90
C LEU A 323 3.61 -28.77 7.71
N PRO A 324 2.74 -27.86 8.20
CA PRO A 324 1.52 -28.26 8.87
C PRO A 324 0.53 -28.92 7.89
N SER A 325 -0.41 -29.71 8.40
CA SER A 325 -1.51 -30.24 7.60
C SER A 325 -2.59 -29.17 7.36
N PRO A 326 -3.37 -29.27 6.27
CA PRO A 326 -4.51 -28.38 6.03
C PRO A 326 -5.46 -28.29 7.22
N GLN A 327 -5.73 -29.42 7.88
CA GLN A 327 -6.61 -29.54 9.05
C GLN A 327 -6.05 -28.79 10.26
N TYR A 328 -4.75 -28.94 10.52
CA TYR A 328 -4.09 -28.25 11.64
C TYR A 328 -4.03 -26.74 11.41
N LYS A 329 -3.65 -26.32 10.19
CA LYS A 329 -3.64 -24.92 9.78
C LYS A 329 -5.04 -24.30 9.89
N TYR A 330 -6.07 -25.00 9.44
CA TYR A 330 -7.47 -24.55 9.56
C TYR A 330 -7.87 -24.31 11.03
N VAL A 331 -7.47 -25.18 11.96
CA VAL A 331 -7.75 -25.02 13.39
C VAL A 331 -7.06 -23.78 13.98
N ILE A 332 -5.79 -23.54 13.62
CA ILE A 332 -5.06 -22.32 14.04
C ILE A 332 -5.77 -21.07 13.54
N VAL A 333 -6.09 -21.02 12.24
CA VAL A 333 -6.74 -19.87 11.60
C VAL A 333 -8.15 -19.64 12.17
N THR A 334 -8.93 -20.70 12.35
CA THR A 334 -10.29 -20.60 12.92
C THR A 334 -10.26 -20.06 14.35
N GLY A 335 -9.32 -20.53 15.18
CA GLY A 335 -9.13 -19.99 16.53
C GLY A 335 -8.67 -18.52 16.54
N ALA A 336 -7.81 -18.14 15.57
CA ALA A 336 -7.39 -16.75 15.42
C ALA A 336 -8.57 -15.82 15.06
N GLU A 337 -9.45 -16.28 14.17
CA GLU A 337 -10.68 -15.58 13.78
C GLU A 337 -11.69 -15.52 14.93
N GLU A 338 -11.92 -16.65 15.62
CA GLU A 338 -12.83 -16.77 16.77
C GLU A 338 -12.57 -15.70 17.82
N HIS A 339 -11.30 -15.48 18.15
CA HIS A 339 -10.90 -14.52 19.18
C HIS A 339 -10.53 -13.14 18.63
N GLY A 340 -10.67 -12.90 17.33
CA GLY A 340 -10.47 -11.57 16.74
C GLY A 340 -9.03 -11.06 16.78
N LEU A 341 -8.05 -11.93 16.50
CA LEU A 341 -6.66 -11.53 16.27
C LEU A 341 -6.57 -10.51 15.11
N PRO A 342 -5.49 -9.71 15.00
CA PRO A 342 -5.37 -8.71 13.95
C PRO A 342 -5.54 -9.31 12.54
N ALA A 343 -6.30 -8.63 11.68
CA ALA A 343 -6.62 -9.11 10.34
C ALA A 343 -5.37 -9.45 9.51
N GLU A 344 -4.35 -8.60 9.58
CA GLU A 344 -3.05 -8.83 8.90
C GLU A 344 -2.35 -10.11 9.39
N TYR A 345 -2.47 -10.44 10.69
CA TYR A 345 -1.89 -11.66 11.23
C TYR A 345 -2.68 -12.90 10.83
N ILE A 346 -4.01 -12.82 10.82
CA ILE A 346 -4.88 -13.90 10.32
C ILE A 346 -4.58 -14.17 8.83
N GLU A 347 -4.43 -13.11 8.03
CA GLU A 347 -4.02 -13.22 6.64
C GLU A 347 -2.62 -13.85 6.50
N TRP A 348 -1.68 -13.44 7.36
CA TRP A 348 -0.35 -14.05 7.41
C TRP A 348 -0.43 -15.55 7.73
N LEU A 349 -1.25 -15.97 8.69
CA LEU A 349 -1.46 -17.39 9.02
C LEU A 349 -2.05 -18.18 7.85
N ARG A 350 -2.91 -17.55 7.03
CA ARG A 350 -3.49 -18.20 5.84
C ARG A 350 -2.48 -18.33 4.69
N ASN A 351 -1.64 -17.31 4.47
CA ASN A 351 -0.91 -17.16 3.21
C ASN A 351 0.60 -17.40 3.30
N ASN A 352 1.24 -17.17 4.45
CA ASN A 352 2.71 -17.11 4.54
C ASN A 352 3.41 -18.41 4.95
N PHE A 353 2.67 -19.51 5.14
CA PHE A 353 3.28 -20.85 5.19
C PHE A 353 2.44 -21.89 4.43
N PRO A 354 3.05 -22.68 3.52
CA PRO A 354 2.36 -23.75 2.82
C PRO A 354 2.00 -24.89 3.79
N ASP A 355 0.94 -25.63 3.46
CA ASP A 355 0.63 -26.88 4.14
C ASP A 355 1.19 -28.09 3.37
N ASN A 356 1.16 -29.27 4.00
CA ASN A 356 1.67 -30.51 3.41
C ASN A 356 0.65 -31.24 2.49
N GLY A 357 -0.52 -30.65 2.24
CA GLY A 357 -1.56 -31.23 1.37
C GLY A 357 -2.25 -32.50 1.89
N TYR A 358 -2.10 -32.87 3.17
CA TYR A 358 -2.75 -34.06 3.73
C TYR A 358 -4.29 -33.97 3.66
N ASN A 359 -4.93 -34.94 3.00
CA ASN A 359 -6.39 -34.94 2.73
C ASN A 359 -7.17 -36.01 3.52
N GLY A 360 -6.51 -36.72 4.44
CA GLY A 360 -7.13 -37.76 5.26
C GLY A 360 -7.81 -37.21 6.52
N THR A 361 -8.27 -38.13 7.37
CA THR A 361 -8.83 -37.81 8.69
C THR A 361 -7.73 -37.70 9.73
N VAL A 362 -7.78 -36.67 10.58
CA VAL A 362 -6.89 -36.54 11.74
C VAL A 362 -7.49 -37.21 12.98
N GLU A 363 -6.66 -37.66 13.92
CA GLU A 363 -7.09 -38.31 15.17
C GLU A 363 -7.49 -37.27 16.25
N VAL A 364 -8.19 -36.22 15.82
CA VAL A 364 -8.67 -35.13 16.68
C VAL A 364 -10.12 -34.83 16.32
N GLU A 365 -11.03 -35.05 17.27
CA GLU A 365 -12.46 -34.80 17.10
C GLU A 365 -12.79 -33.36 17.51
N LEU A 366 -12.88 -32.45 16.54
CA LEU A 366 -13.34 -31.06 16.72
C LEU A 366 -14.53 -30.79 15.80
N LYS A 367 -15.58 -30.15 16.29
CA LYS A 367 -16.72 -29.69 15.49
C LYS A 367 -16.28 -28.68 14.44
N ALA A 368 -15.29 -27.84 14.75
CA ALA A 368 -14.71 -26.91 13.79
C ALA A 368 -14.24 -27.64 12.52
N LEU A 369 -13.61 -28.82 12.65
CA LEU A 369 -13.15 -29.61 11.50
C LEU A 369 -14.30 -30.15 10.64
N ALA A 370 -15.53 -30.27 11.16
CA ALA A 370 -16.69 -30.64 10.36
C ALA A 370 -17.14 -29.51 9.42
N ASN A 371 -16.83 -28.26 9.78
CA ASN A 371 -17.08 -27.07 8.98
C ASN A 371 -15.88 -26.68 8.09
N MET A 372 -14.76 -27.40 8.23
CA MET A 372 -13.61 -27.20 7.36
C MET A 372 -14.05 -27.35 5.90
N PRO A 373 -13.76 -26.36 5.03
CA PRO A 373 -14.00 -26.50 3.61
C PRO A 373 -13.37 -27.82 3.16
N LYS A 374 -14.19 -28.73 2.63
CA LYS A 374 -13.65 -29.97 2.09
C LYS A 374 -12.63 -29.57 1.03
N PRO A 375 -11.45 -30.23 0.99
CA PRO A 375 -10.56 -30.05 -0.14
C PRO A 375 -11.38 -30.23 -1.42
N PRO A 376 -11.11 -29.44 -2.46
CA PRO A 376 -11.83 -29.59 -3.72
C PRO A 376 -11.88 -31.07 -4.06
N GLN A 377 -13.08 -31.55 -4.38
CA GLN A 377 -13.18 -32.93 -4.82
C GLN A 377 -12.24 -33.04 -6.02
N LYS A 378 -11.16 -33.80 -5.87
CA LYS A 378 -10.59 -34.52 -7.00
C LYS A 378 -11.71 -35.42 -7.48
N ILE A 379 -12.52 -34.89 -8.39
CA ILE A 379 -13.38 -35.72 -9.20
C ILE A 379 -12.38 -36.58 -9.96
N ASP A 380 -12.36 -37.88 -9.69
CA ASP A 380 -11.51 -38.85 -10.37
C ASP A 380 -11.75 -38.70 -11.89
N THR A 381 -10.94 -37.89 -12.57
CA THR A 381 -11.03 -37.61 -14.01
C THR A 381 -10.66 -38.81 -14.87
N GLU A 382 -10.39 -39.97 -14.26
CA GLU A 382 -10.07 -41.21 -14.96
C GLU A 382 -11.26 -42.15 -15.15
N SER A 383 -12.36 -42.03 -14.37
CA SER A 383 -13.49 -42.98 -14.50
C SER A 383 -14.56 -42.57 -15.51
N ASP A 384 -14.72 -41.26 -15.79
CA ASP A 384 -15.78 -40.74 -16.69
C ASP A 384 -15.22 -40.07 -17.96
N GLY A 385 -13.90 -40.02 -18.12
CA GLY A 385 -13.24 -39.56 -19.35
C GLY A 385 -13.39 -38.07 -19.67
N LYS A 386 -13.76 -37.22 -18.69
CA LYS A 386 -13.86 -35.75 -18.82
C LYS A 386 -13.07 -35.03 -17.71
N PHE A 387 -12.70 -33.77 -17.94
CA PHE A 387 -12.11 -32.83 -16.98
C PHE A 387 -12.91 -31.52 -16.93
N TYR A 388 -12.74 -30.73 -15.86
CA TYR A 388 -13.36 -29.40 -15.75
C TYR A 388 -12.38 -28.31 -16.15
N TYR A 389 -12.85 -27.34 -16.96
CA TYR A 389 -12.07 -26.22 -17.45
C TYR A 389 -12.71 -24.89 -17.02
N PHE A 390 -11.95 -24.06 -16.30
CA PHE A 390 -12.37 -22.72 -15.92
C PHE A 390 -11.92 -21.69 -16.96
N ALA A 391 -12.88 -21.11 -17.67
CA ALA A 391 -12.68 -20.10 -18.68
C ALA A 391 -13.00 -18.70 -18.14
N TYR A 392 -12.09 -17.75 -18.34
CA TYR A 392 -12.25 -16.34 -17.92
C TYR A 392 -12.06 -15.32 -19.07
N GLY A 393 -11.66 -15.79 -20.26
CA GLY A 393 -11.41 -14.98 -21.46
C GLY A 393 -12.41 -15.27 -22.57
N SER A 394 -11.97 -15.37 -23.83
CA SER A 394 -12.89 -15.57 -24.96
C SER A 394 -13.71 -16.88 -24.92
N ASN A 395 -13.24 -17.90 -24.18
CA ASN A 395 -13.97 -19.16 -23.98
C ASN A 395 -15.10 -19.03 -22.94
N LEU A 396 -15.41 -17.82 -22.46
CA LEU A 396 -16.68 -17.55 -21.79
C LEU A 396 -17.87 -17.77 -22.72
N LEU A 397 -17.71 -17.47 -24.02
CA LEU A 397 -18.76 -17.63 -25.02
C LEU A 397 -18.84 -19.09 -25.49
N GLU A 398 -20.02 -19.71 -25.42
CA GLU A 398 -20.25 -21.11 -25.80
C GLU A 398 -19.86 -21.36 -27.26
N GLU A 399 -20.27 -20.46 -28.16
CA GLU A 399 -19.92 -20.54 -29.57
C GLU A 399 -18.40 -20.62 -29.78
N ARG A 400 -17.63 -19.89 -28.98
CA ARG A 400 -16.17 -19.81 -29.13
C ARG A 400 -15.49 -21.10 -28.69
N ILE A 401 -15.84 -21.65 -27.53
CA ILE A 401 -15.22 -22.90 -27.04
C ILE A 401 -15.60 -24.10 -27.94
N GLN A 402 -16.82 -24.11 -28.47
CA GLN A 402 -17.31 -25.17 -29.35
C GLN A 402 -16.75 -25.12 -30.79
N VAL A 403 -16.04 -24.05 -31.20
CA VAL A 403 -15.34 -24.01 -32.50
C VAL A 403 -14.38 -25.19 -32.65
N GLN A 404 -13.65 -25.52 -31.58
CA GLN A 404 -12.71 -26.63 -31.56
C GLN A 404 -13.23 -27.80 -30.71
N ILE A 405 -13.92 -27.53 -29.59
CA ILE A 405 -14.36 -28.57 -28.66
C ILE A 405 -15.89 -28.66 -28.67
N LYS A 406 -16.43 -29.33 -29.69
CA LYS A 406 -17.89 -29.45 -29.91
C LYS A 406 -18.63 -30.14 -28.76
N GLU A 407 -17.92 -30.89 -27.93
CA GLU A 407 -18.46 -31.64 -26.79
C GLU A 407 -18.25 -30.91 -25.45
N ALA A 408 -17.79 -29.65 -25.46
CA ALA A 408 -17.72 -28.83 -24.26
C ALA A 408 -19.13 -28.51 -23.76
N GLU A 409 -19.44 -28.91 -22.53
CA GLU A 409 -20.74 -28.71 -21.88
C GLU A 409 -20.60 -27.68 -20.76
N PHE A 410 -21.45 -26.66 -20.75
CA PHE A 410 -21.49 -25.69 -19.66
C PHE A 410 -21.95 -26.37 -18.37
N VAL A 411 -21.18 -26.19 -17.29
CA VAL A 411 -21.47 -26.80 -15.99
C VAL A 411 -22.03 -25.76 -15.04
N ALA A 412 -21.30 -24.65 -14.86
CA ALA A 412 -21.64 -23.62 -13.88
C ALA A 412 -20.86 -22.33 -14.10
N ILE A 413 -21.28 -21.27 -13.40
CA ILE A 413 -20.46 -20.08 -13.16
C ILE A 413 -19.54 -20.36 -11.96
N GLY A 414 -18.26 -20.00 -12.09
CA GLY A 414 -17.28 -20.05 -11.02
C GLY A 414 -16.66 -18.69 -10.74
N VAL A 415 -16.03 -18.56 -9.58
CA VAL A 415 -15.17 -17.44 -9.22
C VAL A 415 -13.83 -17.96 -8.73
N LEU A 416 -12.74 -17.33 -9.17
CA LEU A 416 -11.38 -17.58 -8.74
C LEU A 416 -10.92 -16.40 -7.87
N ASP A 417 -10.72 -16.66 -6.57
CA ASP A 417 -10.30 -15.64 -5.61
C ASP A 417 -8.79 -15.42 -5.59
N ASN A 418 -8.39 -14.20 -5.23
CA ASN A 418 -7.01 -13.71 -5.19
C ASN A 418 -6.31 -13.61 -6.55
N TYR A 419 -7.08 -13.46 -7.62
CA TYR A 419 -6.57 -13.19 -8.96
C TYR A 419 -7.29 -11.97 -9.54
N GLU A 420 -6.64 -11.29 -10.49
CA GLU A 420 -7.26 -10.30 -11.35
C GLU A 420 -7.11 -10.64 -12.83
N LEU A 421 -8.06 -10.20 -13.65
CA LEU A 421 -8.00 -10.32 -15.10
C LEU A 421 -7.03 -9.28 -15.66
N ALA A 422 -6.05 -9.72 -16.44
CA ALA A 422 -5.05 -8.87 -17.09
C ALA A 422 -4.94 -9.18 -18.59
N PHE A 423 -4.27 -8.30 -19.34
CA PHE A 423 -4.10 -8.45 -20.79
C PHE A 423 -2.65 -8.15 -21.20
N PHE A 424 -2.05 -9.07 -21.93
CA PHE A 424 -0.66 -8.97 -22.36
C PHE A 424 -0.47 -9.43 -23.80
N ASP A 425 0.56 -8.87 -24.43
CA ASP A 425 1.13 -9.21 -25.74
C ASP A 425 0.15 -9.27 -26.92
N HIS A 426 0.50 -8.60 -28.01
CA HIS A 426 -0.32 -8.61 -29.22
C HIS A 426 -0.41 -10.01 -29.85
N TYR A 427 -1.64 -10.47 -30.09
CA TYR A 427 -1.92 -11.71 -30.79
C TYR A 427 -2.66 -11.44 -32.10
N ASP A 428 -2.01 -11.75 -33.22
CA ASP A 428 -2.45 -11.40 -34.57
C ASP A 428 -3.88 -11.87 -34.89
N ARG A 429 -4.25 -13.10 -34.47
CA ARG A 429 -5.57 -13.68 -34.77
C ARG A 429 -6.73 -12.81 -34.27
N TRP A 430 -6.52 -12.13 -33.14
CA TRP A 430 -7.48 -11.22 -32.53
C TRP A 430 -7.13 -9.75 -32.73
N HIS A 431 -5.94 -9.44 -33.26
CA HIS A 431 -5.29 -8.13 -33.23
C HIS A 431 -5.40 -7.47 -31.85
N SER A 432 -5.16 -8.26 -30.80
CA SER A 432 -5.56 -7.98 -29.42
C SER A 432 -4.48 -8.43 -28.46
N ALA A 433 -4.32 -7.72 -27.34
CA ALA A 433 -3.77 -8.34 -26.15
C ALA A 433 -4.69 -9.48 -25.67
N VAL A 434 -4.13 -10.59 -25.21
CA VAL A 434 -4.93 -11.76 -24.80
C VAL A 434 -5.14 -11.78 -23.29
N ALA A 435 -6.31 -12.29 -22.87
CA ALA A 435 -6.68 -12.35 -21.47
C ALA A 435 -5.78 -13.32 -20.71
N THR A 436 -5.38 -12.93 -19.51
CA THR A 436 -4.73 -13.80 -18.53
C THR A 436 -5.20 -13.46 -17.11
N ILE A 437 -4.76 -14.24 -16.14
CA ILE A 437 -4.98 -13.98 -14.72
C ILE A 437 -3.63 -13.72 -14.04
N GLU A 438 -3.58 -12.73 -13.17
CA GLU A 438 -2.40 -12.42 -12.34
C GLU A 438 -2.80 -12.50 -10.86
N GLU A 439 -1.91 -13.00 -10.01
CA GLU A 439 -2.18 -13.07 -8.58
C GLU A 439 -2.35 -11.65 -8.00
N LYS A 440 -3.51 -11.41 -7.38
CA LYS A 440 -3.82 -10.18 -6.67
C LYS A 440 -4.79 -10.45 -5.53
N ILE A 441 -4.25 -10.47 -4.32
CA ILE A 441 -5.00 -10.74 -3.09
C ILE A 441 -6.15 -9.75 -2.95
N GLY A 442 -7.34 -10.26 -2.59
CA GLY A 442 -8.55 -9.46 -2.42
C GLY A 442 -9.30 -9.12 -3.73
N SER A 443 -8.76 -9.51 -4.89
CA SER A 443 -9.48 -9.50 -6.17
C SER A 443 -10.10 -10.85 -6.48
N SER A 444 -11.10 -10.88 -7.34
CA SER A 444 -11.70 -12.13 -7.83
C SER A 444 -11.99 -12.05 -9.33
N VAL A 445 -11.78 -13.17 -10.04
CA VAL A 445 -12.10 -13.34 -11.47
C VAL A 445 -13.29 -14.27 -11.61
N TRP A 446 -14.38 -13.79 -12.19
CA TRP A 446 -15.53 -14.63 -12.52
C TRP A 446 -15.38 -15.28 -13.89
N GLY A 447 -15.87 -16.51 -14.02
CA GLY A 447 -15.78 -17.26 -15.27
C GLY A 447 -16.76 -18.41 -15.39
N CYS A 448 -16.67 -19.15 -16.50
CA CYS A 448 -17.48 -20.32 -16.80
C CYS A 448 -16.69 -21.60 -16.53
N ILE A 449 -17.31 -22.58 -15.87
CA ILE A 449 -16.80 -23.93 -15.73
C ILE A 449 -17.43 -24.80 -16.83
N TRP A 450 -16.57 -25.41 -17.64
CA TRP A 450 -16.92 -26.33 -18.72
C TRP A 450 -16.53 -27.76 -18.35
N SER A 451 -17.34 -28.75 -18.71
CA SER A 451 -16.94 -30.16 -18.73
C SER A 451 -16.43 -30.50 -20.13
N VAL A 452 -15.20 -30.99 -20.22
CA VAL A 452 -14.49 -31.22 -21.48
C VAL A 452 -14.02 -32.68 -21.53
N PRO A 453 -14.28 -33.45 -22.60
CA PRO A 453 -13.76 -34.80 -22.70
C PRO A 453 -12.22 -34.82 -22.79
N ASN A 454 -11.59 -35.79 -22.12
CA ASN A 454 -10.14 -35.93 -22.06
C ASN A 454 -9.50 -36.07 -23.45
N SER A 455 -10.24 -36.57 -24.45
CA SER A 455 -9.79 -36.64 -25.85
C SER A 455 -9.51 -35.26 -26.47
N PHE A 456 -10.12 -34.19 -25.94
CA PHE A 456 -9.95 -32.81 -26.40
C PHE A 456 -8.90 -32.03 -25.61
N ALA A 457 -8.26 -32.64 -24.60
CA ALA A 457 -7.24 -31.96 -23.79
C ALA A 457 -6.09 -31.41 -24.65
N GLN A 458 -5.59 -32.19 -25.61
CA GLN A 458 -4.52 -31.75 -26.52
C GLN A 458 -5.00 -30.65 -27.48
N GLU A 459 -6.26 -30.67 -27.90
CA GLU A 459 -6.82 -29.62 -28.76
C GLU A 459 -6.98 -28.31 -28.01
N LEU A 460 -7.37 -28.37 -26.73
CA LEU A 460 -7.38 -27.22 -25.83
C LEU A 460 -5.95 -26.70 -25.57
N ASP A 461 -4.99 -27.58 -25.29
CA ASP A 461 -3.58 -27.19 -25.12
C ASP A 461 -3.01 -26.53 -26.39
N ASN A 462 -3.38 -27.02 -27.58
CA ASN A 462 -2.97 -26.41 -28.86
C ASN A 462 -3.67 -25.06 -29.10
N GLN A 463 -4.92 -24.89 -28.64
CA GLN A 463 -5.62 -23.61 -28.70
C GLN A 463 -4.90 -22.57 -27.82
N GLU A 464 -4.44 -23.00 -26.66
CA GLU A 464 -3.79 -22.18 -25.64
C GLU A 464 -2.25 -22.29 -25.71
N TYR A 465 -1.68 -22.62 -26.88
CA TYR A 465 -0.26 -22.95 -27.08
C TYR A 465 0.75 -21.90 -26.57
N PHE A 466 0.33 -20.64 -26.44
CA PHE A 466 1.16 -19.54 -25.92
C PHE A 466 1.14 -19.38 -24.39
N PHE A 467 0.29 -20.14 -23.69
CA PHE A 467 0.12 -20.13 -22.24
C PHE A 467 0.85 -21.35 -21.64
N VAL A 468 2.15 -21.23 -21.33
CA VAL A 468 2.93 -22.32 -20.72
C VAL A 468 2.60 -22.41 -19.22
N GLN A 469 1.69 -23.35 -18.90
CA GLN A 469 1.26 -23.93 -17.63
C GLN A 469 1.93 -23.45 -16.30
N PRO A 470 1.13 -23.30 -15.23
CA PRO A 470 0.49 -24.48 -14.64
C PRO A 470 -0.97 -24.63 -15.04
N ARG A 471 -1.42 -25.88 -15.16
CA ARG A 471 -2.79 -26.30 -14.85
C ARG A 471 -3.00 -25.85 -13.41
N LEU A 472 -3.52 -24.65 -13.24
CA LEU A 472 -3.91 -24.19 -11.92
C LEU A 472 -5.19 -24.93 -11.58
N SER A 473 -5.11 -25.74 -10.52
CA SER A 473 -6.28 -26.28 -9.83
C SER A 473 -6.98 -25.11 -9.14
N THR A 474 -7.93 -24.49 -9.84
CA THR A 474 -8.73 -23.41 -9.26
C THR A 474 -9.96 -23.98 -8.55
N ILE A 475 -10.38 -23.31 -7.48
CA ILE A 475 -11.63 -23.57 -6.75
C ILE A 475 -12.66 -22.57 -7.29
N GLY A 476 -13.55 -23.03 -8.16
CA GLY A 476 -14.70 -22.23 -8.57
C GLY A 476 -15.80 -22.29 -7.50
N HIS A 477 -16.18 -21.16 -6.90
CA HIS A 477 -17.40 -21.12 -6.07
C HIS A 477 -18.65 -20.99 -6.95
N PHE A 478 -19.62 -21.88 -6.74
CA PHE A 478 -20.94 -21.80 -7.37
C PHE A 478 -21.69 -20.55 -6.92
N ASN A 479 -22.29 -19.81 -7.86
CA ASN A 479 -23.38 -18.90 -7.53
C ASN A 479 -24.69 -19.38 -8.18
N SER A 480 -25.46 -20.16 -7.42
CA SER A 480 -26.92 -20.13 -7.52
C SER A 480 -27.50 -20.38 -6.14
N GLN A 481 -28.69 -19.84 -5.87
CA GLN A 481 -29.44 -19.99 -4.61
C GLN A 481 -29.89 -21.43 -4.28
N LEU A 482 -29.21 -22.45 -4.78
CA LEU A 482 -29.48 -23.86 -4.53
C LEU A 482 -28.18 -24.58 -4.16
N THR A 483 -28.05 -24.84 -2.85
CA THR A 483 -27.16 -25.82 -2.19
C THR A 483 -25.65 -25.50 -2.13
N GLY A 484 -25.14 -25.31 -0.91
CA GLY A 484 -23.71 -25.18 -0.60
C GLY A 484 -22.90 -26.44 -0.93
N SER A 485 -22.53 -26.60 -2.20
CA SER A 485 -21.64 -27.65 -2.68
C SER A 485 -20.17 -27.28 -2.57
N ALA A 486 -19.32 -28.30 -2.52
CA ALA A 486 -17.88 -28.19 -2.37
C ALA A 486 -17.19 -27.53 -3.60
N PRO A 487 -16.01 -26.92 -3.41
CA PRO A 487 -15.12 -26.49 -4.49
C PRO A 487 -14.93 -27.55 -5.59
N ILE A 488 -15.01 -27.14 -6.85
CA ILE A 488 -14.62 -27.97 -8.01
C ILE A 488 -13.20 -27.62 -8.42
N GLU A 489 -12.31 -28.61 -8.46
CA GLU A 489 -11.00 -28.49 -9.08
C GLU A 489 -11.17 -28.38 -10.61
N CYS A 490 -10.78 -27.23 -11.16
CA CYS A 490 -10.78 -27.01 -12.60
C CYS A 490 -9.36 -26.82 -13.11
N HIS A 491 -9.09 -27.20 -14.35
CA HIS A 491 -7.93 -26.74 -15.10
C HIS A 491 -8.19 -25.34 -15.65
N THR A 492 -7.16 -24.49 -15.67
CA THR A 492 -7.18 -23.23 -16.40
C THR A 492 -5.79 -22.93 -16.97
N TYR A 493 -5.67 -21.85 -17.73
CA TYR A 493 -4.41 -21.42 -18.36
C TYR A 493 -4.00 -20.07 -17.79
N GLN A 494 -2.70 -19.79 -17.76
CA GLN A 494 -2.14 -18.49 -17.38
C GLN A 494 -1.00 -18.16 -18.35
N TYR A 495 -0.87 -16.89 -18.72
CA TYR A 495 0.09 -16.44 -19.71
C TYR A 495 1.46 -16.31 -19.05
N SER A 496 2.46 -16.95 -19.65
CA SER A 496 3.69 -17.30 -18.94
C SER A 496 4.94 -16.70 -19.56
N ASN A 497 4.81 -15.81 -20.56
CA ASN A 497 5.96 -15.12 -21.13
C ASN A 497 6.55 -14.19 -20.05
N PRO A 498 7.82 -14.36 -19.64
CA PRO A 498 8.45 -13.50 -18.63
C PRO A 498 8.71 -12.09 -19.15
N ASP A 499 8.84 -11.91 -20.48
CA ASP A 499 9.08 -10.61 -21.13
C ASP A 499 7.78 -9.97 -21.65
N ARG A 500 6.64 -10.44 -21.16
CA ARG A 500 5.31 -9.97 -21.58
C ARG A 500 5.13 -8.48 -21.36
N LYS A 501 4.46 -7.82 -22.30
CA LYS A 501 4.14 -6.39 -22.24
C LYS A 501 2.66 -6.21 -22.10
N GLN A 502 2.26 -5.40 -21.12
CA GLN A 502 0.88 -5.01 -20.96
C GLN A 502 0.41 -4.28 -22.21
N ASP A 503 -0.73 -4.68 -22.75
CA ASP A 503 -1.33 -4.12 -23.95
C ASP A 503 -2.87 -4.24 -23.85
N LEU A 504 -3.59 -3.56 -24.73
CA LEU A 504 -5.05 -3.49 -24.68
C LEU A 504 -5.71 -4.55 -25.58
N PRO A 505 -6.84 -5.14 -25.16
CA PRO A 505 -7.58 -6.06 -26.01
C PRO A 505 -8.22 -5.33 -27.20
N SER A 506 -8.54 -6.04 -28.27
CA SER A 506 -9.31 -5.46 -29.38
C SER A 506 -10.79 -5.31 -29.03
N PRO A 507 -11.52 -4.37 -29.66
CA PRO A 507 -12.97 -4.24 -29.49
C PRO A 507 -13.71 -5.56 -29.72
N GLN A 508 -13.28 -6.34 -30.72
CA GLN A 508 -13.85 -7.64 -31.10
C GLN A 508 -13.63 -8.68 -29.99
N TYR A 509 -12.42 -8.73 -29.42
CA TYR A 509 -12.08 -9.67 -28.35
C TYR A 509 -12.82 -9.33 -27.06
N LYS A 510 -12.83 -8.04 -26.67
CA LYS A 510 -13.61 -7.54 -25.53
C LYS A 510 -15.10 -7.85 -25.68
N TYR A 511 -15.66 -7.62 -26.86
CA TYR A 511 -17.06 -7.92 -27.15
C TYR A 511 -17.38 -9.41 -26.95
N VAL A 512 -16.50 -10.32 -27.39
CA VAL A 512 -16.68 -11.77 -27.19
C VAL A 512 -16.66 -12.16 -25.71
N ILE A 513 -15.73 -11.60 -24.93
CA ILE A 513 -15.66 -11.81 -23.47
C ILE A 513 -16.96 -11.37 -22.79
N VAL A 514 -17.41 -10.14 -23.08
CA VAL A 514 -18.62 -9.56 -22.49
C VAL A 514 -19.87 -10.34 -22.91
N THR A 515 -19.98 -10.73 -24.19
CA THR A 515 -21.11 -11.50 -24.69
C THR A 515 -21.20 -12.88 -24.02
N GLY A 516 -20.06 -13.56 -23.83
CA GLY A 516 -20.02 -14.83 -23.12
C GLY A 516 -20.39 -14.69 -21.64
N ALA A 517 -19.95 -13.62 -20.98
CA ALA A 517 -20.32 -13.31 -19.61
C ALA A 517 -21.85 -13.08 -19.46
N GLU A 518 -22.46 -12.40 -20.42
CA GLU A 518 -23.91 -12.19 -20.49
C GLU A 518 -24.69 -13.47 -20.80
N GLU A 519 -24.20 -14.28 -21.75
CA GLU A 519 -24.80 -15.55 -22.16
C GLU A 519 -25.01 -16.51 -20.98
N HIS A 520 -23.98 -16.65 -20.13
CA HIS A 520 -24.03 -17.55 -18.98
C HIS A 520 -24.46 -16.88 -17.67
N GLY A 521 -24.81 -15.58 -17.70
CA GLY A 521 -25.37 -14.87 -16.55
C GLY A 521 -24.40 -14.64 -15.40
N LEU A 522 -23.14 -14.28 -15.69
CA LEU A 522 -22.19 -13.82 -14.67
C LEU A 522 -22.76 -12.64 -13.86
N PRO A 523 -22.26 -12.37 -12.64
CA PRO A 523 -22.78 -11.29 -11.81
C PRO A 523 -22.84 -9.95 -12.55
N ALA A 524 -23.96 -9.25 -12.43
CA ALA A 524 -24.23 -8.02 -13.19
C ALA A 524 -23.13 -6.95 -12.98
N GLU A 525 -22.65 -6.81 -11.75
CA GLU A 525 -21.54 -5.89 -11.42
C GLU A 525 -20.24 -6.27 -12.13
N TYR A 526 -19.96 -7.57 -12.29
CA TYR A 526 -18.77 -8.04 -13.01
C TYR A 526 -18.90 -7.84 -14.52
N ILE A 527 -20.11 -8.05 -15.09
CA ILE A 527 -20.39 -7.75 -16.50
C ILE A 527 -20.21 -6.25 -16.77
N GLU A 528 -20.73 -5.40 -15.90
CA GLU A 528 -20.54 -3.95 -15.99
C GLU A 528 -19.06 -3.59 -15.86
N TRP A 529 -18.33 -4.25 -14.97
CA TRP A 529 -16.90 -4.08 -14.83
C TRP A 529 -16.14 -4.45 -16.12
N LEU A 530 -16.46 -5.59 -16.75
CA LEU A 530 -15.87 -6.02 -18.02
C LEU A 530 -16.13 -5.01 -19.16
N ARG A 531 -17.29 -4.35 -19.15
CA ARG A 531 -17.63 -3.32 -20.15
C ARG A 531 -16.84 -2.03 -19.94
N ASN A 532 -16.66 -1.61 -18.69
CA ASN A 532 -16.26 -0.23 -18.37
C ASN A 532 -14.82 -0.06 -17.85
N ASN A 533 -14.21 -1.08 -17.24
CA ASN A 533 -12.97 -0.89 -16.45
C ASN A 533 -11.66 -1.23 -17.18
N PHE A 534 -11.70 -1.72 -18.42
CA PHE A 534 -10.50 -1.79 -19.25
C PHE A 534 -10.76 -1.25 -20.67
N PRO A 535 -9.91 -0.33 -21.18
CA PRO A 535 -10.03 0.19 -22.53
C PRO A 535 -9.63 -0.88 -23.55
N ASP A 536 -10.13 -0.75 -24.78
CA ASP A 536 -9.68 -1.55 -25.92
C ASP A 536 -8.68 -0.75 -26.78
N ASN A 537 -8.02 -1.43 -27.71
CA ASN A 537 -7.01 -0.84 -28.59
C ASN A 537 -7.60 -0.16 -29.84
N GLY A 538 -8.93 -0.07 -29.96
CA GLY A 538 -9.61 0.58 -31.09
C GLY A 538 -9.48 -0.11 -32.46
N TYR A 539 -9.00 -1.36 -32.53
CA TYR A 539 -8.88 -2.09 -33.80
C TYR A 539 -10.25 -2.25 -34.51
N ASN A 540 -10.35 -1.78 -35.75
CA ASN A 540 -11.61 -1.74 -36.51
C ASN A 540 -11.65 -2.69 -37.72
N GLY A 541 -10.63 -3.54 -37.88
CA GLY A 541 -10.55 -4.51 -38.97
C GLY A 541 -11.29 -5.82 -38.67
N THR A 542 -11.12 -6.79 -39.56
CA THR A 542 -11.65 -8.15 -39.41
C THR A 542 -10.66 -9.01 -38.63
N VAL A 543 -11.15 -9.80 -37.67
CA VAL A 543 -10.34 -10.81 -36.96
C VAL A 543 -10.42 -12.16 -37.68
N GLU A 544 -9.40 -13.01 -37.50
CA GLU A 544 -9.32 -14.35 -38.10
C GLU A 544 -10.14 -15.41 -37.34
N VAL A 545 -11.21 -14.97 -36.65
CA VAL A 545 -12.09 -15.83 -35.86
C VAL A 545 -13.52 -15.65 -36.35
N GLU A 546 -14.08 -16.69 -36.94
CA GLU A 546 -15.45 -16.69 -37.46
C GLU A 546 -16.44 -17.08 -36.34
N LEU A 547 -17.05 -16.07 -35.69
CA LEU A 547 -18.11 -16.25 -34.70
C LEU A 547 -19.38 -15.52 -35.15
N LYS A 548 -20.55 -16.13 -35.04
CA LYS A 548 -21.85 -15.48 -35.27
C LYS A 548 -22.05 -14.31 -34.30
N ALA A 549 -21.56 -14.42 -33.06
CA ALA A 549 -21.60 -13.32 -32.10
C ALA A 549 -20.97 -12.04 -32.67
N LEU A 550 -19.86 -12.14 -33.40
CA LEU A 550 -19.18 -11.00 -34.02
C LEU A 550 -19.99 -10.36 -35.15
N ALA A 551 -20.90 -11.09 -35.79
CA ALA A 551 -21.83 -10.52 -36.79
C ALA A 551 -22.88 -9.60 -36.13
N ASN A 552 -23.19 -9.83 -34.86
CA ASN A 552 -24.11 -9.03 -34.06
C ASN A 552 -23.39 -7.94 -33.24
N MET A 553 -22.06 -7.90 -33.28
CA MET A 553 -21.29 -6.85 -32.64
C MET A 553 -21.81 -5.50 -33.13
N PRO A 554 -22.18 -4.58 -32.22
CA PRO A 554 -22.47 -3.21 -32.60
C PRO A 554 -21.29 -2.75 -33.43
N LYS A 555 -21.53 -2.46 -34.71
CA LYS A 555 -20.49 -1.87 -35.53
C LYS A 555 -20.00 -0.66 -34.72
N PRO A 556 -18.67 -0.49 -34.54
CA PRO A 556 -18.18 0.78 -34.01
C PRO A 556 -18.96 1.86 -34.74
N PRO A 557 -19.51 2.87 -34.03
CA PRO A 557 -20.27 3.93 -34.67
C PRO A 557 -19.49 4.24 -35.92
N GLN A 558 -20.13 4.00 -37.08
CA GLN A 558 -19.43 4.02 -38.36
C GLN A 558 -18.48 5.20 -38.26
N LYS A 559 -17.19 5.00 -38.56
CA LYS A 559 -16.39 6.11 -39.04
C LYS A 559 -17.37 6.87 -39.93
N ILE A 560 -17.82 8.03 -39.48
CA ILE A 560 -18.29 8.99 -40.43
C ILE A 560 -16.97 9.21 -41.16
N ASP A 561 -16.82 8.51 -42.29
CA ASP A 561 -15.81 8.83 -43.26
C ASP A 561 -16.14 10.27 -43.63
N THR A 562 -15.54 11.18 -42.88
CA THR A 562 -15.51 12.59 -43.20
C THR A 562 -14.61 12.83 -44.41
N GLU A 563 -14.10 11.77 -45.06
CA GLU A 563 -13.60 11.86 -46.42
C GLU A 563 -14.71 12.05 -47.47
N SER A 564 -16.00 11.91 -47.11
CA SER A 564 -17.09 12.26 -48.03
C SER A 564 -17.55 13.73 -47.96
N ASP A 565 -17.35 14.42 -46.82
CA ASP A 565 -17.77 15.83 -46.60
C ASP A 565 -16.63 16.79 -46.18
N GLY A 566 -15.43 16.28 -45.86
CA GLY A 566 -14.22 17.06 -45.59
C GLY A 566 -14.15 17.80 -44.24
N LYS A 567 -14.88 17.39 -43.20
CA LYS A 567 -14.94 18.06 -41.87
C LYS A 567 -14.81 17.08 -40.68
N PHE A 568 -14.17 17.43 -39.56
CA PHE A 568 -14.12 16.65 -38.30
C PHE A 568 -14.88 17.35 -37.15
N TYR A 569 -15.15 16.65 -36.06
CA TYR A 569 -15.75 17.24 -34.85
C TYR A 569 -14.70 17.56 -33.78
N TYR A 570 -14.76 18.76 -33.20
CA TYR A 570 -13.86 19.26 -32.17
C TYR A 570 -14.64 19.62 -30.90
N PHE A 571 -14.26 19.05 -29.76
CA PHE A 571 -14.84 19.37 -28.44
C PHE A 571 -14.01 20.46 -27.75
N ALA A 572 -14.60 21.65 -27.63
CA ALA A 572 -14.01 22.78 -26.93
C ALA A 572 -14.56 22.87 -25.50
N TYR A 573 -13.68 23.02 -24.51
CA TYR A 573 -14.04 23.21 -23.09
C TYR A 573 -13.39 24.46 -22.45
N GLY A 574 -12.46 25.11 -23.16
CA GLY A 574 -11.74 26.31 -22.72
C GLY A 574 -12.14 27.57 -23.51
N SER A 575 -11.18 28.40 -23.93
CA SER A 575 -11.51 29.66 -24.62
C SER A 575 -12.23 29.49 -25.97
N ASN A 576 -12.09 28.34 -26.62
CA ASN A 576 -12.80 28.01 -27.87
C ASN A 576 -14.28 27.63 -27.64
N LEU A 577 -14.79 27.74 -26.41
CA LEU A 577 -16.23 27.80 -26.18
C LEU A 577 -16.87 29.02 -26.86
N LEU A 578 -16.14 30.13 -26.99
CA LEU A 578 -16.64 31.35 -27.62
C LEU A 578 -16.49 31.25 -29.15
N GLU A 579 -17.57 31.43 -29.91
CA GLU A 579 -17.56 31.37 -31.38
C GLU A 579 -16.56 32.36 -31.98
N GLU A 580 -16.54 33.59 -31.45
CA GLU A 580 -15.60 34.63 -31.87
C GLU A 580 -14.14 34.15 -31.76
N ARG A 581 -13.82 33.35 -30.74
CA ARG A 581 -12.45 32.90 -30.48
C ARG A 581 -12.01 31.81 -31.45
N ILE A 582 -12.84 30.80 -31.71
CA ILE A 582 -12.50 29.72 -32.64
C ILE A 582 -12.46 30.23 -34.10
N GLN A 583 -13.35 31.16 -34.45
CA GLN A 583 -13.41 31.74 -35.80
C GLN A 583 -12.31 32.77 -36.10
N VAL A 584 -11.47 33.15 -35.14
CA VAL A 584 -10.28 33.98 -35.40
C VAL A 584 -9.36 33.32 -36.41
N GLN A 585 -9.17 32.00 -36.30
CA GLN A 585 -8.30 31.23 -37.19
C GLN A 585 -9.08 30.30 -38.13
N ILE A 586 -10.27 29.84 -37.71
CA ILE A 586 -11.07 28.87 -38.47
C ILE A 586 -12.45 29.45 -38.73
N LYS A 587 -12.57 30.30 -39.75
CA LYS A 587 -13.82 31.02 -40.06
C LYS A 587 -14.97 30.08 -40.43
N GLU A 588 -14.63 28.88 -40.87
CA GLU A 588 -15.51 27.82 -41.31
C GLU A 588 -15.92 26.85 -40.18
N ALA A 589 -15.50 27.11 -38.92
CA ALA A 589 -15.95 26.34 -37.77
C ALA A 589 -17.45 26.61 -37.50
N GLU A 590 -18.25 25.54 -37.52
CA GLU A 590 -19.70 25.59 -37.33
C GLU A 590 -20.09 24.94 -36.00
N PHE A 591 -20.88 25.61 -35.18
CA PHE A 591 -21.38 25.02 -33.94
C PHE A 591 -22.36 23.87 -34.23
N VAL A 592 -22.16 22.74 -33.56
CA VAL A 592 -22.96 21.51 -33.77
C VAL A 592 -23.89 21.26 -32.60
N ALA A 593 -23.33 21.21 -31.38
CA ALA A 593 -24.05 20.83 -30.17
C ALA A 593 -23.27 21.24 -28.91
N ILE A 594 -23.91 21.24 -27.75
CA ILE A 594 -23.18 21.18 -26.47
C ILE A 594 -22.86 19.70 -26.17
N GLY A 595 -21.78 19.41 -25.47
CA GLY A 595 -21.38 18.04 -25.11
C GLY A 595 -20.98 17.94 -23.65
N VAL A 596 -21.07 16.73 -23.10
CA VAL A 596 -20.53 16.39 -21.80
C VAL A 596 -19.45 15.32 -21.94
N LEU A 597 -18.32 15.55 -21.26
CA LEU A 597 -17.21 14.62 -21.12
C LEU A 597 -17.19 14.11 -19.67
N ASP A 598 -17.57 12.85 -19.48
CA ASP A 598 -17.62 12.21 -18.16
C ASP A 598 -16.26 11.69 -17.71
N ASN A 599 -16.05 11.66 -16.39
CA ASN A 599 -14.81 11.26 -15.71
C ASN A 599 -13.62 12.19 -15.95
N TYR A 600 -13.88 13.45 -16.28
CA TYR A 600 -12.87 14.50 -16.37
C TYR A 600 -13.27 15.71 -15.52
N GLU A 601 -12.30 16.48 -15.08
CA GLU A 601 -12.49 17.81 -14.51
C GLU A 601 -11.73 18.89 -15.28
N LEU A 602 -12.24 20.12 -15.25
CA LEU A 602 -11.57 21.29 -15.83
C LEU A 602 -10.49 21.77 -14.86
N ALA A 603 -9.25 21.84 -15.33
CA ALA A 603 -8.09 22.30 -14.57
C ALA A 603 -7.33 23.42 -15.31
N PHE A 604 -6.42 24.11 -14.62
CA PHE A 604 -5.64 25.22 -15.16
C PHE A 604 -4.17 25.08 -14.77
N PHE A 605 -3.28 25.14 -15.77
CA PHE A 605 -1.85 24.99 -15.57
C PHE A 605 -1.06 25.99 -16.40
N ASP A 606 0.14 26.30 -15.91
CA ASP A 606 1.23 27.06 -16.54
C ASP A 606 0.86 28.45 -17.10
N HIS A 607 1.68 29.44 -16.78
CA HIS A 607 1.45 30.81 -17.24
C HIS A 607 1.65 30.93 -18.77
N TYR A 608 0.63 31.39 -19.47
CA TYR A 608 0.69 31.71 -20.89
C TYR A 608 0.65 33.22 -21.12
N ASP A 609 1.77 33.78 -21.61
CA ASP A 609 2.00 35.22 -21.73
C ASP A 609 0.89 35.95 -22.48
N ARG A 610 0.37 35.36 -23.57
CA ARG A 610 -0.66 35.99 -24.42
C ARG A 610 -1.96 36.33 -23.68
N TRP A 611 -2.27 35.54 -22.67
CA TRP A 611 -3.44 35.70 -21.80
C TRP A 611 -3.09 36.23 -20.40
N HIS A 612 -1.79 36.30 -20.08
CA HIS A 612 -1.28 36.45 -18.71
C HIS A 612 -2.00 35.53 -17.71
N SER A 613 -2.21 34.27 -18.12
CA SER A 613 -3.20 33.35 -17.53
C SER A 613 -2.67 31.93 -17.52
N ALA A 614 -3.04 31.15 -16.50
CA ALA A 614 -3.09 29.69 -16.65
C ALA A 614 -4.12 29.30 -17.72
N VAL A 615 -3.83 28.28 -18.54
CA VAL A 615 -4.72 27.84 -19.62
C VAL A 615 -5.53 26.62 -19.21
N ALA A 616 -6.76 26.52 -19.71
CA ALA A 616 -7.65 25.40 -19.40
C ALA A 616 -7.12 24.09 -19.99
N THR A 617 -7.19 23.02 -19.20
CA THR A 617 -7.01 21.62 -19.61
C THR A 617 -8.10 20.75 -18.96
N ILE A 618 -8.18 19.50 -19.38
CA ILE A 618 -8.96 18.46 -18.71
C ILE A 618 -8.01 17.48 -17.99
N GLU A 619 -8.38 17.03 -16.80
CA GLU A 619 -7.67 15.99 -16.03
C GLU A 619 -8.65 14.88 -15.68
N GLU A 620 -8.19 13.62 -15.69
CA GLU A 620 -9.05 12.49 -15.34
C GLU A 620 -9.49 12.57 -13.87
N LYS A 621 -10.79 12.54 -13.64
CA LYS A 621 -11.40 12.52 -12.32
C LYS A 621 -12.74 11.80 -12.37
N ILE A 622 -12.73 10.55 -11.91
CA ILE A 622 -13.92 9.69 -11.86
C ILE A 622 -15.06 10.39 -11.10
N GLY A 623 -16.25 10.35 -11.69
CA GLY A 623 -17.46 10.98 -11.12
C GLY A 623 -17.55 12.50 -11.29
N SER A 624 -16.62 13.12 -12.02
CA SER A 624 -16.73 14.52 -12.47
C SER A 624 -17.09 14.60 -13.95
N SER A 625 -17.64 15.73 -14.39
CA SER A 625 -17.98 15.95 -15.81
C SER A 625 -17.59 17.36 -16.27
N VAL A 626 -17.12 17.48 -17.51
CA VAL A 626 -16.80 18.75 -18.17
C VAL A 626 -17.80 19.00 -19.29
N TRP A 627 -18.47 20.15 -19.25
CA TRP A 627 -19.35 20.58 -20.33
C TRP A 627 -18.59 21.43 -21.35
N GLY A 628 -18.90 21.23 -22.63
CA GLY A 628 -18.25 21.95 -23.72
C GLY A 628 -19.12 22.12 -24.95
N CYS A 629 -18.52 22.67 -26.01
CA CYS A 629 -19.14 22.86 -27.31
C CYS A 629 -18.50 21.91 -28.34
N ILE A 630 -19.32 21.26 -29.15
CA ILE A 630 -18.90 20.45 -30.29
C ILE A 630 -18.98 21.34 -31.54
N TRP A 631 -17.87 21.48 -32.23
CA TRP A 631 -17.71 22.22 -33.48
C TRP A 631 -17.48 21.28 -34.64
N SER A 632 -18.03 21.57 -35.82
CA SER A 632 -17.66 20.94 -37.08
C SER A 632 -16.60 21.81 -37.77
N VAL A 633 -15.43 21.25 -38.03
CA VAL A 633 -14.26 21.96 -38.54
C VAL A 633 -13.79 21.30 -39.84
N PRO A 634 -13.59 22.02 -40.96
CA PRO A 634 -13.04 21.42 -42.16
C PRO A 634 -11.64 20.82 -41.93
N ASN A 635 -11.37 19.66 -42.50
CA ASN A 635 -10.10 18.94 -42.38
C ASN A 635 -8.91 19.79 -42.84
N SER A 636 -9.13 20.75 -43.76
CA SER A 636 -8.11 21.69 -44.23
C SER A 636 -7.59 22.62 -43.13
N PHE A 637 -8.30 22.76 -42.01
CA PHE A 637 -7.93 23.60 -40.87
C PHE A 637 -7.41 22.81 -39.66
N ALA A 638 -7.20 21.50 -39.79
CA ALA A 638 -6.66 20.67 -38.71
C ALA A 638 -5.27 21.17 -38.27
N GLN A 639 -4.40 21.54 -39.22
CA GLN A 639 -3.06 22.05 -38.91
C GLN A 639 -3.09 23.43 -38.25
N GLU A 640 -4.03 24.29 -38.64
CA GLU A 640 -4.26 25.59 -38.00
C GLU A 640 -4.74 25.43 -36.56
N LEU A 641 -5.63 24.47 -36.29
CA LEU A 641 -6.06 24.13 -34.93
C LEU A 641 -4.89 23.57 -34.10
N ASP A 642 -4.06 22.71 -34.69
CA ASP A 642 -2.86 22.17 -34.04
C ASP A 642 -1.83 23.26 -33.71
N ASN A 643 -1.62 24.20 -34.64
CA ASN A 643 -0.73 25.35 -34.43
C ASN A 643 -1.28 26.30 -33.35
N GLN A 644 -2.60 26.36 -33.17
CA GLN A 644 -3.23 27.14 -32.11
C GLN A 644 -2.94 26.55 -30.72
N GLU A 645 -2.86 25.22 -30.64
CA GLU A 645 -2.75 24.43 -29.41
C GLU A 645 -1.34 23.81 -29.26
N TYR A 646 -0.29 24.51 -29.74
CA TYR A 646 1.11 24.07 -29.90
C TYR A 646 1.79 23.39 -28.67
N PHE A 647 1.18 23.45 -27.47
CA PHE A 647 1.68 22.85 -26.23
C PHE A 647 0.85 21.67 -25.68
N PHE A 648 -0.14 21.19 -26.44
CA PHE A 648 -1.11 20.17 -25.99
C PHE A 648 -0.95 18.84 -26.77
N VAL A 649 -1.19 17.71 -26.10
CA VAL A 649 -1.38 16.38 -26.75
C VAL A 649 -2.83 16.28 -27.23
N GLN A 650 -3.07 15.50 -28.29
CA GLN A 650 -4.39 15.27 -28.90
C GLN A 650 -4.98 13.91 -28.51
N PRO A 651 -5.60 13.77 -27.32
CA PRO A 651 -6.43 12.61 -27.08
C PRO A 651 -7.68 12.67 -27.98
N ARG A 652 -8.07 11.52 -28.56
CA ARG A 652 -9.41 11.35 -29.14
C ARG A 652 -10.32 10.92 -28.02
N LEU A 653 -11.30 11.76 -27.68
CA LEU A 653 -12.24 11.47 -26.61
C LEU A 653 -13.67 11.39 -27.17
N SER A 654 -14.39 10.36 -26.75
CA SER A 654 -15.81 10.21 -27.05
C SER A 654 -16.61 11.12 -26.12
N THR A 655 -17.43 12.00 -26.69
CA THR A 655 -18.31 12.89 -25.91
C THR A 655 -19.77 12.56 -26.19
N ILE A 656 -20.64 12.73 -25.20
CA ILE A 656 -22.08 12.58 -25.42
C ILE A 656 -22.60 13.94 -25.87
N GLY A 657 -22.93 14.06 -27.17
CA GLY A 657 -23.47 15.28 -27.76
C GLY A 657 -24.95 15.48 -27.42
N HIS A 658 -25.31 16.68 -26.96
CA HIS A 658 -26.66 17.12 -26.68
C HIS A 658 -27.15 18.11 -27.75
N PHE A 659 -28.10 17.67 -28.57
CA PHE A 659 -28.75 18.53 -29.56
C PHE A 659 -30.01 19.18 -28.98
N ASN A 660 -30.14 20.51 -29.12
CA ASN A 660 -31.37 21.27 -28.87
C ASN A 660 -32.04 21.01 -27.50
N SER A 661 -31.27 20.92 -26.41
CA SER A 661 -31.78 20.91 -25.02
C SER A 661 -32.76 19.76 -24.67
N GLN A 662 -32.78 18.66 -25.42
CA GLN A 662 -33.50 17.43 -25.06
C GLN A 662 -32.55 16.22 -25.01
N LEU A 663 -32.68 15.41 -23.95
CA LEU A 663 -32.09 14.06 -23.88
C LEU A 663 -32.85 13.15 -24.85
N THR A 664 -32.35 13.02 -26.05
CA THR A 664 -32.69 11.88 -26.91
C THR A 664 -31.43 11.06 -27.05
N GLY A 665 -31.48 9.76 -26.74
CA GLY A 665 -30.35 8.82 -26.76
C GLY A 665 -29.71 8.67 -28.15
N SER A 666 -29.06 9.72 -28.63
CA SER A 666 -28.16 9.72 -29.78
C SER A 666 -26.83 9.12 -29.36
N ALA A 667 -26.24 8.34 -30.26
CA ALA A 667 -24.93 7.74 -30.08
C ALA A 667 -23.86 8.78 -29.67
N PRO A 668 -22.82 8.38 -28.91
CA PRO A 668 -21.68 9.25 -28.61
C PRO A 668 -21.08 9.84 -29.89
N ILE A 669 -20.71 11.12 -29.84
CA ILE A 669 -19.97 11.81 -30.91
C ILE A 669 -18.49 11.75 -30.55
N GLU A 670 -17.72 11.02 -31.35
CA GLU A 670 -16.25 11.05 -31.26
C GLU A 670 -15.76 12.44 -31.66
N CYS A 671 -15.02 13.09 -30.76
CA CYS A 671 -14.49 14.42 -30.98
C CYS A 671 -12.97 14.43 -30.82
N HIS A 672 -12.31 15.23 -31.64
CA HIS A 672 -10.97 15.70 -31.33
C HIS A 672 -11.03 16.66 -30.14
N THR A 673 -10.07 16.57 -29.25
CA THR A 673 -9.86 17.57 -28.20
C THR A 673 -8.37 17.70 -27.91
N TYR A 674 -8.00 18.67 -27.09
CA TYR A 674 -6.61 18.93 -26.69
C TYR A 674 -6.50 18.75 -25.19
N GLN A 675 -5.40 18.20 -24.70
CA GLN A 675 -5.10 18.07 -23.27
C GLN A 675 -3.66 18.49 -23.01
N TYR A 676 -3.47 19.34 -22.01
CA TYR A 676 -2.16 19.90 -21.68
C TYR A 676 -1.27 18.81 -21.11
N SER A 677 -0.09 18.60 -21.69
CA SER A 677 0.70 17.39 -21.47
C SER A 677 2.10 17.62 -20.92
N ASN A 678 2.39 18.83 -20.44
CA ASN A 678 3.68 19.11 -19.78
C ASN A 678 3.76 18.30 -18.46
N PRO A 679 4.75 17.41 -18.27
CA PRO A 679 4.90 16.64 -17.03
C PRO A 679 5.34 17.49 -15.84
N ASP A 680 6.01 18.63 -16.08
CA ASP A 680 6.47 19.56 -15.04
C ASP A 680 5.48 20.72 -14.80
N ARG A 681 4.24 20.58 -15.28
CA ARG A 681 3.20 21.62 -15.22
C ARG A 681 2.89 22.03 -13.79
N LYS A 682 2.70 23.33 -13.57
CA LYS A 682 2.34 23.90 -12.27
C LYS A 682 0.93 24.46 -12.31
N GLN A 683 0.15 24.09 -11.31
CA GLN A 683 -1.19 24.65 -11.14
C GLN A 683 -1.07 26.15 -10.92
N ASP A 684 -1.84 26.92 -11.67
CA ASP A 684 -1.85 28.39 -11.61
C ASP A 684 -3.28 28.89 -11.92
N LEU A 685 -3.55 30.17 -11.66
CA LEU A 685 -4.88 30.75 -11.79
C LEU A 685 -5.09 31.40 -13.17
N PRO A 686 -6.29 31.27 -13.76
CA PRO A 686 -6.60 31.97 -15.00
C PRO A 686 -6.69 33.48 -14.78
N SER A 687 -6.50 34.27 -15.83
CA SER A 687 -6.73 35.72 -15.77
C SER A 687 -8.23 36.05 -15.78
N PRO A 688 -8.65 37.20 -15.21
CA PRO A 688 -10.04 37.65 -15.28
C PRO A 688 -10.57 37.70 -16.72
N GLN A 689 -9.73 38.10 -17.68
CA GLN A 689 -10.04 38.20 -19.10
C GLN A 689 -10.26 36.82 -19.73
N TYR A 690 -9.39 35.84 -19.41
CA TYR A 690 -9.51 34.48 -19.94
C TYR A 690 -10.74 33.77 -19.37
N LYS A 691 -10.96 33.89 -18.05
CA LYS A 691 -12.16 33.38 -17.38
C LYS A 691 -13.44 33.99 -17.96
N TYR A 692 -13.44 35.30 -18.23
CA TYR A 692 -14.57 35.98 -18.86
C TYR A 692 -14.89 35.41 -20.24
N VAL A 693 -13.87 35.09 -21.05
CA VAL A 693 -14.07 34.47 -22.39
C VAL A 693 -14.70 33.08 -22.29
N ILE A 694 -14.21 32.23 -21.37
CA ILE A 694 -14.78 30.89 -21.13
C ILE A 694 -16.25 30.99 -20.72
N VAL A 695 -16.55 31.84 -19.74
CA VAL A 695 -17.92 32.04 -19.23
C VAL A 695 -18.84 32.62 -20.32
N THR A 696 -18.36 33.59 -21.10
CA THR A 696 -19.14 34.18 -22.20
C THR A 696 -19.46 33.14 -23.28
N GLY A 697 -18.50 32.29 -23.66
CA GLY A 697 -18.75 31.20 -24.60
C GLY A 697 -19.73 30.14 -24.06
N ALA A 698 -19.63 29.81 -22.77
CA ALA A 698 -20.58 28.90 -22.12
C ALA A 698 -22.02 29.45 -22.13
N GLU A 699 -22.18 30.77 -21.90
CA GLU A 699 -23.46 31.47 -22.00
C GLU A 699 -24.00 31.56 -23.43
N GLU A 700 -23.12 31.83 -24.40
CA GLU A 700 -23.46 31.96 -25.83
C GLU A 700 -24.13 30.71 -26.39
N HIS A 701 -23.60 29.53 -26.04
CA HIS A 701 -24.13 28.24 -26.50
C HIS A 701 -25.08 27.55 -25.52
N GLY A 702 -25.42 28.20 -24.40
CA GLY A 702 -26.43 27.70 -23.47
C GLY A 702 -26.03 26.41 -22.74
N LEU A 703 -24.78 26.31 -22.27
CA LEU A 703 -24.36 25.24 -21.36
C LEU A 703 -25.26 25.23 -20.09
N PRO A 704 -25.35 24.10 -19.35
CA PRO A 704 -26.22 24.01 -18.18
C PRO A 704 -25.98 25.15 -17.18
N ALA A 705 -27.07 25.74 -16.68
CA ALA A 705 -27.01 26.91 -15.80
C ALA A 705 -26.15 26.69 -14.55
N GLU A 706 -26.23 25.49 -13.96
CA GLU A 706 -25.40 25.09 -12.82
C GLU A 706 -23.90 25.05 -13.17
N TYR A 707 -23.55 24.63 -14.38
CA TYR A 707 -22.16 24.61 -14.85
C TYR A 707 -21.63 26.03 -15.12
N ILE A 708 -22.46 26.91 -15.69
CA ILE A 708 -22.10 28.33 -15.88
C ILE A 708 -21.88 29.01 -14.54
N GLU A 709 -22.76 28.77 -13.56
CA GLU A 709 -22.58 29.28 -12.19
C GLU A 709 -21.31 28.71 -11.56
N TRP A 710 -21.02 27.43 -11.79
CA TRP A 710 -19.79 26.81 -11.33
C TRP A 710 -18.55 27.47 -11.93
N LEU A 711 -18.52 27.73 -13.25
CA LEU A 711 -17.42 28.44 -13.92
C LEU A 711 -17.19 29.85 -13.36
N ARG A 712 -18.25 30.55 -12.93
CA ARG A 712 -18.13 31.89 -12.35
C ARG A 712 -17.54 31.85 -10.93
N ASN A 713 -17.91 30.87 -10.12
CA ASN A 713 -17.70 30.90 -8.67
C ASN A 713 -16.62 29.96 -8.13
N ASN A 714 -16.30 28.86 -8.80
CA ASN A 714 -15.52 27.77 -8.18
C ASN A 714 -14.01 27.79 -8.47
N PHE A 715 -13.50 28.73 -9.27
CA PHE A 715 -12.06 28.97 -9.36
C PHE A 715 -11.75 30.48 -9.32
N PRO A 716 -10.83 30.92 -8.44
CA PRO A 716 -10.38 32.31 -8.41
C PRO A 716 -9.54 32.63 -9.66
N ASP A 717 -9.52 33.91 -10.03
CA ASP A 717 -8.60 34.41 -11.06
C ASP A 717 -7.35 35.02 -10.43
N ASN A 718 -6.33 35.30 -11.24
CA ASN A 718 -5.06 35.88 -10.79
C ASN A 718 -5.11 37.42 -10.63
N GLU A 719 -6.29 38.04 -10.66
CA GLU A 719 -6.52 39.49 -10.54
C GLU A 719 -5.77 40.37 -11.58
N TYR A 720 -5.30 39.80 -12.69
CA TYR A 720 -4.61 40.56 -13.74
C TYR A 720 -5.49 41.67 -14.34
N ASN A 721 -5.05 42.92 -14.23
CA ASN A 721 -5.82 44.10 -14.63
C ASN A 721 -5.31 44.81 -15.90
N GLY A 722 -4.32 44.21 -16.59
CA GLY A 722 -3.75 44.73 -17.82
C GLY A 722 -4.54 44.32 -19.08
N THR A 723 -3.98 44.64 -20.24
CA THR A 723 -4.52 44.24 -21.55
C THR A 723 -3.91 42.93 -22.00
N VAL A 724 -4.72 42.01 -22.49
CA VAL A 724 -4.24 40.77 -23.14
C VAL A 724 -3.96 41.00 -24.62
N GLU A 725 -3.06 40.21 -25.21
CA GLU A 725 -2.69 40.35 -26.63
C GLU A 725 -3.77 39.82 -27.60
N VAL A 726 -4.81 39.17 -27.07
CA VAL A 726 -5.90 38.58 -27.86
C VAL A 726 -7.00 39.63 -28.07
N ALA A 727 -7.19 40.04 -29.33
CA ALA A 727 -8.22 41.00 -29.70
C ALA A 727 -9.58 40.32 -29.98
N LEU A 728 -10.46 40.30 -28.97
CA LEU A 728 -11.85 39.80 -29.08
C LEU A 728 -12.82 40.94 -28.72
N LYS A 729 -13.89 41.12 -29.51
CA LYS A 729 -14.97 42.07 -29.23
C LYS A 729 -15.68 41.75 -27.91
N ALA A 730 -15.74 40.48 -27.53
CA ALA A 730 -16.25 40.07 -26.22
C ALA A 730 -15.53 40.79 -25.07
N LEU A 731 -14.20 40.95 -25.16
CA LEU A 731 -13.40 41.62 -24.13
C LEU A 731 -13.66 43.13 -24.06
N GLU A 732 -14.11 43.78 -25.14
CA GLU A 732 -14.52 45.19 -25.10
C GLU A 732 -15.77 45.42 -24.23
N LYS A 733 -16.59 44.38 -24.07
CA LYS A 733 -17.81 44.40 -23.26
C LYS A 733 -17.57 43.97 -21.81
N MET A 734 -16.36 43.51 -21.49
CA MET A 734 -16.02 43.06 -20.14
C MET A 734 -16.20 44.21 -19.13
N PRO A 735 -16.91 43.99 -18.02
CA PRO A 735 -17.05 44.99 -16.97
C PRO A 735 -15.66 45.43 -16.47
N LYS A 736 -15.40 46.74 -16.48
CA LYS A 736 -14.15 47.26 -15.93
C LYS A 736 -14.12 47.02 -14.42
N PRO A 737 -12.97 46.61 -13.85
CA PRO A 737 -12.85 46.43 -12.42
C PRO A 737 -13.18 47.74 -11.71
N PRO A 738 -13.84 47.70 -10.53
CA PRO A 738 -14.15 48.90 -9.77
C PRO A 738 -12.84 49.65 -9.49
N GLN A 739 -12.76 50.93 -9.91
CA GLN A 739 -11.62 51.78 -9.58
C GLN A 739 -11.51 51.87 -8.05
N LYS A 740 -10.51 51.20 -7.47
CA LYS A 740 -10.12 51.45 -6.07
C LYS A 740 -9.73 52.93 -5.98
N MET A 741 -10.48 53.71 -5.20
CA MET A 741 -10.12 55.08 -4.85
C MET A 741 -8.71 55.08 -4.28
N GLN A 742 -7.78 55.63 -5.04
CA GLN A 742 -6.40 55.83 -4.62
C GLN A 742 -6.43 56.89 -3.52
N THR A 743 -6.34 56.46 -2.27
CA THR A 743 -6.19 57.34 -1.11
C THR A 743 -4.71 57.48 -0.82
N ASP A 744 -4.26 58.73 -0.96
CA ASP A 744 -3.01 59.36 -0.54
C ASP A 744 -2.03 58.53 0.31
N LEU A 745 -0.94 58.09 -0.32
CA LEU A 745 0.36 57.89 0.34
C LEU A 745 1.43 58.64 -0.46
N ASP A 746 1.31 59.96 -0.46
CA ASP A 746 2.37 60.88 -0.91
C ASP A 746 2.44 62.08 0.05
N ARG A 747 2.87 61.82 1.29
CA ARG A 747 3.32 62.85 2.24
C ARG A 747 4.42 62.31 3.16
N THR A 748 5.62 62.17 2.61
CA THR A 748 6.87 62.36 3.37
C THR A 748 7.96 62.83 2.43
N GLU A 749 7.98 64.13 2.13
CA GLU A 749 9.20 64.90 1.84
C GLU A 749 8.89 66.40 1.96
N LYS A 750 8.96 66.91 3.20
CA LYS A 750 9.37 68.27 3.60
C LYS A 750 8.99 68.54 5.06
N SER A 751 9.91 68.19 5.96
CA SER A 751 10.31 69.00 7.13
C SER A 751 11.48 68.34 7.82
#